data_AF-A0A5R9ADH4-F1
#
_entry.id   AF-A0A5R9ADH4-F1
#
_cell.length_a   1.000
_cell.length_b   1.000
_cell.length_c   1.000
_cell.angle_alpha   90.00
_cell.angle_beta   90.00
_cell.angle_gamma   90.00
#
_symmetry.space_group_name_H-M   'P 1'
#
loop_
_entity.id
_entity.type
_entity.pdbx_description
1 polymer ?
#
loop_
_entity_poly.entity_id
_entity_poly.type
_entity_poly.pdbx_seq_one_letter_code
_entity_poly.pdbx_strand_id
1 'polypeptide(L)'
;MSRPAARLHIAAVVLHDGGGFASPQWDASGRALNLAAGLQWQTRQPDSVIELSSADYAGPQDLSRSLHSRLIRHRRQARQTLSSGPGGVKSTPLWRTFERQLGDGFAPRFQWLWILPADTVPEPQALERLEERIFTVKDEETHGTVEVVGAKQWVGGIDEPRLLSAGLWVARSGEVTPLTEPKELDQGQYDGRDEVPGVSAHGMMVRASLFGDLGGFSPELDSEYAAAEFCVRAREVGARTVLESGAAVRRSAAPQREMVHRLGGSLLLSHAERKSQVRLRLSHAHLSLLPLLWLGLWFAAAGRLVALLVCKAPDAGLSQFSSSSSALLNWAAVARLRRHRSAGRKAALSRPERAGDSARQVVASGLRAVRESRISGASLREQRRRDTTAETVGATTERTAPPEERGLLEVGAGDGEFDQLPARGSGDRLGLFLLLTVLTGISLVGYRDLLTAGALGGGAAAPVSPSLNEVWHHTLSFLAADSLGERAAADPFNAVLLLLSAVSLGHASAVLLWTVILAAPLSALTAWWAARLWSSTSAHRLIAALLWALLPALQVGAGQGRLGAVLAHILLPVLVLVTVRAVRLHSQRRAHAGQVTALRLTAGWETAAAAALLMAAVTASAPVLLVPAVLSCVVGALLLGRQGRVLWLLPIPAVTIFVPMLASALDRGSSPLVALISEPGRHVAASEAGAPAPVWQQLLGFAQAFDPAAGLPGAGGTGALAWLPAMLEADYWALRLALLIGAPLLVVAVLGMLGARRRGLMMICGLTALGLIGYSSVVSRLAAGTAGGEVLAAHIGPLVSAVTLCLIAAAISALQPGSPPLAALGGVFVPVASTLLVLSIAASGVFWAAPRLMPTAELTDRTVTAVNSEPVLIEPAAVRTLPATAADLGTGPAETRTLVLSSSHEGVTAQLRSGGGATLDKHRSAAGRGHLPLWASATPPETAADSPETGSGELSDSDKRLADLVANVVVPGSENVADLAFELGIGHVLVTQGTALCEAVDTASGLSAVGETDFGALWRVESQASEDLAAPAEMAGAPTAWARIVTAEGDPVALLPSDHHRISADLSALATPDGEVLELDPETEYYVQIAAERAAGWAAALDGQPLRPVTASSLGPGTEEIPWTRQFHLPASFADDPQGQLELAHTPRLQYPILVSTGALLLIFVLIALPLPRSWRILPVVSDARLAPRRGVMA
;
A
#
# COMPACT_ATOMS: atom_id res chain seq x y z
N MET A 1 -80.19 -17.92 -21.93
CA MET A 1 -78.94 -18.58 -22.36
C MET A 1 -77.83 -17.55 -22.28
N SER A 2 -77.07 -17.54 -21.18
CA SER A 2 -75.93 -16.65 -20.95
C SER A 2 -74.75 -17.10 -21.80
N ARG A 3 -74.15 -16.19 -22.58
CA ARG A 3 -72.88 -16.46 -23.28
C ARG A 3 -71.81 -16.82 -22.23
N PRO A 4 -70.99 -17.87 -22.44
CA PRO A 4 -69.86 -18.14 -21.55
C PRO A 4 -68.88 -16.97 -21.61
N ALA A 5 -68.46 -16.47 -20.44
CA ALA A 5 -67.41 -15.46 -20.33
C ALA A 5 -66.15 -15.96 -21.04
N ALA A 6 -65.52 -15.11 -21.85
CA ALA A 6 -64.30 -15.46 -22.57
C ALA A 6 -63.18 -15.75 -21.56
N ARG A 7 -62.90 -17.03 -21.28
CA ARG A 7 -61.78 -17.45 -20.43
C ARG A 7 -60.47 -17.29 -21.19
N LEU A 8 -59.49 -16.64 -20.57
CA LEU A 8 -58.11 -16.58 -21.08
C LEU A 8 -57.46 -17.94 -20.87
N HIS A 9 -56.65 -18.38 -21.84
CA HIS A 9 -55.85 -19.60 -21.68
C HIS A 9 -54.48 -19.23 -21.12
N ILE A 10 -54.18 -19.66 -19.90
CA ILE A 10 -52.94 -19.29 -19.19
C ILE A 10 -52.03 -20.52 -19.00
N ALA A 11 -50.82 -20.43 -19.56
CA ALA A 11 -49.79 -21.45 -19.42
C ALA A 11 -48.72 -20.99 -18.40
N ALA A 12 -48.54 -21.73 -17.31
CA ALA A 12 -47.49 -21.49 -16.33
C ALA A 12 -46.16 -22.09 -16.82
N VAL A 13 -45.13 -21.26 -16.99
CA VAL A 13 -43.79 -21.65 -17.44
C VAL A 13 -42.87 -21.70 -16.22
N VAL A 14 -42.52 -22.92 -15.81
CA VAL A 14 -41.65 -23.18 -14.67
C VAL A 14 -40.22 -23.42 -15.13
N LEU A 15 -39.25 -22.71 -14.56
CA LEU A 15 -37.82 -22.82 -14.89
C LEU A 15 -37.02 -23.35 -13.71
N HIS A 16 -36.25 -24.43 -13.88
CA HIS A 16 -35.40 -24.97 -12.81
C HIS A 16 -34.05 -25.50 -13.31
N ASP A 17 -33.06 -25.56 -12.41
CA ASP A 17 -31.63 -25.82 -12.65
C ASP A 17 -31.25 -27.31 -12.78
N GLY A 18 -32.16 -28.13 -13.32
CA GLY A 18 -31.91 -29.55 -13.60
C GLY A 18 -32.18 -30.52 -12.45
N GLY A 19 -32.42 -30.05 -11.23
CA GLY A 19 -33.12 -30.84 -10.21
C GLY A 19 -34.62 -30.83 -10.52
N GLY A 20 -35.23 -31.96 -10.87
CA GLY A 20 -36.66 -32.03 -11.22
C GLY A 20 -37.56 -31.34 -10.18
N PHE A 21 -38.81 -31.01 -10.57
CA PHE A 21 -39.80 -30.39 -9.69
C PHE A 21 -39.73 -30.93 -8.25
N ALA A 22 -39.22 -30.11 -7.32
CA ALA A 22 -39.14 -30.50 -5.92
C ALA A 22 -40.55 -30.86 -5.43
N SER A 23 -40.69 -31.88 -4.59
CA SER A 23 -41.99 -32.20 -4.00
C SER A 23 -42.53 -30.96 -3.27
N PRO A 24 -43.86 -30.73 -3.27
CA PRO A 24 -44.47 -29.61 -2.54
C PRO A 24 -44.00 -29.59 -1.09
N GLN A 25 -43.41 -28.48 -0.66
CA GLN A 25 -42.97 -28.27 0.72
C GLN A 25 -43.83 -27.21 1.38
N TRP A 26 -44.29 -27.52 2.58
CA TRP A 26 -45.15 -26.66 3.39
C TRP A 26 -44.49 -26.40 4.74
N ASP A 27 -44.66 -25.21 5.29
CA ASP A 27 -44.24 -24.91 6.65
C ASP A 27 -45.24 -25.42 7.69
N ALA A 28 -44.90 -25.30 8.98
CA ALA A 28 -45.75 -25.73 10.08
C ALA A 28 -47.10 -24.97 10.16
N SER A 29 -47.20 -23.82 9.48
CA SER A 29 -48.43 -23.02 9.38
C SER A 29 -49.23 -23.29 8.10
N GLY A 30 -48.80 -24.24 7.27
CA GLY A 30 -49.46 -24.58 6.01
C GLY A 30 -49.17 -23.61 4.86
N ARG A 31 -48.10 -22.81 4.91
CA ARG A 31 -47.65 -21.95 3.80
C ARG A 31 -46.70 -22.68 2.87
N ALA A 32 -46.78 -22.37 1.58
CA ALA A 32 -45.86 -22.91 0.59
C ALA A 32 -44.41 -22.43 0.82
N LEU A 33 -43.47 -23.36 0.87
CA LEU A 33 -42.04 -23.09 1.01
C LEU A 33 -41.29 -23.12 -0.32
N ASN A 34 -41.87 -23.72 -1.35
CA ASN A 34 -41.29 -23.84 -2.68
C ASN A 34 -42.33 -23.63 -3.79
N LEU A 35 -41.83 -23.45 -5.02
CA LEU A 35 -42.66 -23.20 -6.19
C LEU A 35 -43.74 -24.28 -6.40
N ALA A 36 -43.41 -25.53 -6.11
CA ALA A 36 -44.31 -26.67 -6.24
C ALA A 36 -45.54 -26.57 -5.34
N ALA A 37 -45.33 -26.26 -4.06
CA ALA A 37 -46.42 -25.99 -3.14
C ALA A 37 -47.20 -24.73 -3.55
N GLY A 38 -46.51 -23.67 -3.97
CA GLY A 38 -47.18 -22.41 -4.37
C GLY A 38 -48.09 -22.56 -5.59
N LEU A 39 -47.73 -23.41 -6.55
CA LEU A 39 -48.58 -23.74 -7.70
C LEU A 39 -49.81 -24.56 -7.30
N GLN A 40 -49.65 -25.56 -6.44
CA GLN A 40 -50.78 -26.32 -5.89
C GLN A 40 -51.70 -25.44 -5.04
N TRP A 41 -51.15 -24.41 -4.40
CA TRP A 41 -51.88 -23.51 -3.51
C TRP A 41 -52.70 -22.43 -4.23
N GLN A 42 -52.64 -22.37 -5.57
CA GLN A 42 -53.39 -21.37 -6.33
C GLN A 42 -54.91 -21.63 -6.29
N THR A 43 -55.66 -20.56 -6.03
CA THR A 43 -57.12 -20.46 -6.12
C THR A 43 -57.61 -20.66 -7.56
N ARG A 44 -56.97 -19.98 -8.52
CA ARG A 44 -57.09 -20.23 -9.96
C ARG A 44 -55.95 -21.13 -10.41
N GLN A 45 -56.24 -22.34 -10.87
CA GLN A 45 -55.22 -23.24 -11.42
C GLN A 45 -54.84 -22.81 -12.86
N PRO A 46 -53.58 -22.91 -13.28
CA PRO A 46 -53.19 -22.66 -14.67
C PRO A 46 -53.76 -23.74 -15.59
N ASP A 47 -54.08 -23.37 -16.84
CA ASP A 47 -54.68 -24.31 -17.80
C ASP A 47 -53.66 -25.31 -18.35
N SER A 48 -52.38 -24.92 -18.38
CA SER A 48 -51.26 -25.80 -18.63
C SER A 48 -50.02 -25.41 -17.80
N VAL A 49 -49.23 -26.40 -17.39
CA VAL A 49 -47.94 -26.20 -16.71
C VAL A 49 -46.84 -26.75 -17.61
N ILE A 50 -45.84 -25.91 -17.88
CA ILE A 50 -44.77 -26.17 -18.82
C ILE A 50 -43.46 -26.05 -18.05
N GLU A 51 -42.84 -27.20 -17.82
CA GLU A 51 -41.59 -27.30 -17.08
C GLU A 51 -40.39 -27.27 -18.02
N LEU A 52 -39.46 -26.37 -17.75
CA LEU A 52 -38.21 -26.22 -18.48
C LEU A 52 -37.05 -26.49 -17.52
N SER A 53 -36.32 -27.57 -17.80
CA SER A 53 -35.16 -28.00 -17.01
C SER A 53 -33.87 -27.90 -17.81
N SER A 54 -32.83 -27.34 -17.19
CA SER A 54 -31.46 -27.43 -17.71
C SER A 54 -30.48 -27.21 -16.57
N ALA A 55 -29.42 -28.02 -16.52
CA ALA A 55 -28.32 -27.83 -15.58
C ALA A 55 -27.62 -26.47 -15.76
N ASP A 56 -27.75 -25.84 -16.94
CA ASP A 56 -27.12 -24.56 -17.28
C ASP A 56 -28.04 -23.35 -17.06
N TYR A 57 -29.26 -23.55 -16.51
CA TYR A 57 -30.18 -22.43 -16.26
C TYR A 57 -29.75 -21.63 -15.02
N ALA A 58 -29.38 -20.37 -15.25
CA ALA A 58 -29.02 -19.42 -14.21
C ALA A 58 -30.16 -18.45 -13.86
N GLY A 59 -31.20 -18.35 -14.69
CA GLY A 59 -32.36 -17.48 -14.44
C GLY A 59 -33.31 -17.35 -15.64
N PRO A 60 -34.35 -16.51 -15.54
CA PRO A 60 -35.38 -16.36 -16.57
C PRO A 60 -34.84 -15.90 -17.93
N GLN A 61 -33.69 -15.23 -17.97
CA GLN A 61 -33.02 -14.83 -19.21
C GLN A 61 -32.67 -16.01 -20.13
N ASP A 62 -32.45 -17.21 -19.57
CA ASP A 62 -32.09 -18.41 -20.33
C ASP A 62 -33.29 -19.08 -21.01
N LEU A 63 -34.52 -18.70 -20.65
CA LEU A 63 -35.75 -19.06 -21.37
C LEU A 63 -35.63 -18.75 -22.87
N SER A 64 -34.97 -17.65 -23.22
CA SER A 64 -34.73 -17.28 -24.62
C SER A 64 -33.70 -18.17 -25.32
N ARG A 65 -32.68 -18.67 -24.61
CA ARG A 65 -31.63 -19.53 -25.18
C ARG A 65 -32.20 -20.89 -25.57
N SER A 66 -33.10 -21.43 -24.76
CA SER A 66 -33.80 -22.68 -25.08
C SER A 66 -34.74 -22.53 -26.27
N LEU A 67 -35.31 -21.34 -26.48
CA LEU A 67 -36.11 -21.02 -27.67
C LEU A 67 -35.26 -20.87 -28.96
N HIS A 68 -34.03 -20.35 -28.87
CA HIS A 68 -33.20 -20.01 -30.05
C HIS A 68 -32.11 -21.02 -30.40
N SER A 69 -31.66 -21.86 -29.45
CA SER A 69 -30.47 -22.66 -29.66
C SER A 69 -30.69 -23.84 -30.62
N ARG A 70 -29.82 -23.93 -31.63
CA ARG A 70 -29.53 -25.19 -32.36
C ARG A 70 -28.81 -26.23 -31.47
N LEU A 71 -28.87 -26.11 -30.13
CA LEU A 71 -28.39 -27.11 -29.14
C LEU A 71 -29.25 -28.39 -29.11
N ILE A 72 -30.11 -28.52 -30.12
CA ILE A 72 -30.59 -29.73 -30.77
C ILE A 72 -29.41 -30.64 -31.28
N ARG A 73 -28.27 -30.71 -30.58
CA ARG A 73 -27.27 -31.79 -30.75
C ARG A 73 -27.45 -32.89 -29.70
N HIS A 74 -27.99 -32.60 -28.51
CA HIS A 74 -28.48 -33.63 -27.57
C HIS A 74 -29.88 -34.16 -27.91
N ARG A 75 -30.17 -34.29 -29.22
CA ARG A 75 -31.43 -34.85 -29.78
C ARG A 75 -31.74 -36.28 -29.31
N ARG A 76 -30.73 -37.03 -28.85
CA ARG A 76 -30.85 -38.44 -28.44
C ARG A 76 -30.99 -38.66 -26.93
N GLN A 77 -30.45 -37.78 -26.08
CA GLN A 77 -30.42 -37.98 -24.63
C GLN A 77 -31.71 -37.48 -23.94
N ALA A 78 -32.28 -36.35 -24.41
CA ALA A 78 -33.54 -35.81 -23.91
C ALA A 78 -34.78 -36.66 -24.26
N ARG A 79 -34.62 -37.72 -25.07
CA ARG A 79 -35.69 -38.70 -25.36
C ARG A 79 -35.84 -39.76 -24.27
N GLN A 80 -34.89 -39.86 -23.32
CA GLN A 80 -34.82 -40.96 -22.35
C GLN A 80 -35.20 -40.57 -20.91
N THR A 81 -35.45 -39.29 -20.62
CA THR A 81 -35.92 -38.84 -19.30
C THR A 81 -37.42 -38.54 -19.35
N LEU A 82 -38.21 -39.59 -19.52
CA LEU A 82 -39.63 -39.60 -19.19
C LEU A 82 -39.75 -40.23 -17.80
N SER A 83 -39.93 -39.43 -16.76
CA SER A 83 -40.46 -39.94 -15.49
C SER A 83 -41.76 -39.22 -15.17
N SER A 84 -42.82 -39.99 -14.98
CA SER A 84 -44.08 -39.53 -14.41
C SER A 84 -43.84 -39.07 -12.96
N GLY A 85 -44.06 -37.79 -12.70
CA GLY A 85 -44.23 -37.30 -11.33
C GLY A 85 -45.61 -37.70 -10.77
N PRO A 86 -45.80 -37.66 -9.43
CA PRO A 86 -47.10 -37.93 -8.82
C PRO A 86 -48.09 -36.85 -9.26
N GLY A 87 -49.19 -37.25 -9.91
CA GLY A 87 -50.22 -36.33 -10.43
C GLY A 87 -50.43 -36.35 -11.96
N GLY A 88 -49.70 -37.18 -12.72
CA GLY A 88 -50.01 -37.44 -14.13
C GLY A 88 -49.58 -36.34 -15.12
N VAL A 89 -48.79 -35.36 -14.69
CA VAL A 89 -48.26 -34.30 -15.57
C VAL A 89 -47.10 -34.86 -16.41
N LYS A 90 -47.24 -34.77 -17.74
CA LYS A 90 -46.28 -35.28 -18.73
C LYS A 90 -45.26 -34.17 -19.09
N SER A 91 -44.02 -34.30 -18.67
CA SER A 91 -42.91 -33.43 -19.13
C SER A 91 -42.38 -33.90 -20.50
N THR A 92 -42.20 -32.97 -21.45
CA THR A 92 -41.82 -33.28 -22.85
C THR A 92 -40.90 -32.21 -23.47
N PRO A 93 -40.15 -32.51 -24.55
CA PRO A 93 -39.10 -31.62 -25.07
C PRO A 93 -39.63 -30.34 -25.75
N LEU A 94 -38.87 -29.25 -25.54
CA LEU A 94 -39.34 -27.94 -25.06
C LEU A 94 -40.06 -26.99 -26.03
N TRP A 95 -39.94 -27.13 -27.36
CA TRP A 95 -40.55 -26.15 -28.29
C TRP A 95 -41.43 -26.79 -29.36
N ARG A 96 -41.02 -27.92 -29.95
CA ARG A 96 -41.90 -28.63 -30.90
C ARG A 96 -43.03 -29.39 -30.23
N THR A 97 -42.92 -29.69 -28.94
CA THR A 97 -44.03 -30.24 -28.15
C THR A 97 -44.86 -29.12 -27.54
N PHE A 98 -44.26 -27.97 -27.23
CA PHE A 98 -44.99 -26.71 -27.01
C PHE A 98 -45.88 -26.44 -28.23
N GLU A 99 -45.30 -26.31 -29.42
CA GLU A 99 -45.99 -26.12 -30.72
C GLU A 99 -46.98 -27.25 -31.09
N ARG A 100 -46.75 -28.51 -30.68
CA ARG A 100 -47.65 -29.67 -30.98
C ARG A 100 -48.74 -29.93 -29.94
N GLN A 101 -48.49 -29.77 -28.64
CA GLN A 101 -49.55 -29.80 -27.61
C GLN A 101 -50.43 -28.55 -27.70
N LEU A 102 -49.89 -27.46 -28.25
CA LEU A 102 -50.62 -26.27 -28.70
C LEU A 102 -51.27 -26.44 -30.08
N GLY A 103 -51.29 -27.67 -30.62
CA GLY A 103 -51.76 -28.00 -31.98
C GLY A 103 -53.24 -27.71 -32.26
N ASP A 104 -54.02 -27.33 -31.25
CA ASP A 104 -55.38 -26.80 -31.43
C ASP A 104 -55.47 -25.25 -31.37
N GLY A 105 -54.37 -24.53 -31.27
CA GLY A 105 -54.45 -23.07 -31.32
C GLY A 105 -53.17 -22.30 -30.99
N PHE A 106 -52.31 -22.12 -31.98
CA PHE A 106 -51.72 -20.78 -32.21
C PHE A 106 -52.59 -20.00 -33.21
N ALA A 107 -53.90 -19.97 -32.93
CA ALA A 107 -54.83 -19.02 -33.54
C ALA A 107 -55.04 -17.86 -32.54
N PRO A 108 -55.00 -16.60 -32.99
CA PRO A 108 -54.51 -15.49 -32.19
C PRO A 108 -55.66 -14.79 -31.47
N ARG A 109 -55.55 -14.60 -30.14
CA ARG A 109 -55.99 -13.40 -29.38
C ARG A 109 -55.91 -13.53 -27.85
N PHE A 110 -55.96 -14.73 -27.27
CA PHE A 110 -56.23 -14.89 -25.82
C PHE A 110 -55.25 -15.77 -25.01
N GLN A 111 -54.05 -16.09 -25.51
CA GLN A 111 -53.10 -16.96 -24.80
C GLN A 111 -52.00 -16.17 -24.06
N TRP A 112 -51.83 -16.47 -22.77
CA TRP A 112 -50.89 -15.81 -21.85
C TRP A 112 -49.90 -16.79 -21.23
N LEU A 113 -48.67 -16.34 -21.02
CA LEU A 113 -47.59 -17.08 -20.36
C LEU A 113 -47.36 -16.48 -18.98
N TRP A 114 -47.40 -17.29 -17.94
CA TRP A 114 -47.06 -16.90 -16.57
C TRP A 114 -45.69 -17.45 -16.20
N ILE A 115 -44.69 -16.59 -16.03
CA ILE A 115 -43.27 -16.96 -15.90
C ILE A 115 -42.91 -17.11 -14.43
N LEU A 116 -42.48 -18.31 -14.03
CA LEU A 116 -42.16 -18.68 -12.65
C LEU A 116 -40.79 -19.39 -12.55
N PRO A 117 -39.72 -18.64 -12.25
CA PRO A 117 -38.42 -19.23 -11.92
C PRO A 117 -38.44 -20.04 -10.61
N ALA A 118 -37.51 -20.98 -10.44
CA ALA A 118 -37.48 -21.92 -9.30
C ALA A 118 -37.37 -21.25 -7.92
N ASP A 119 -36.82 -20.04 -7.84
CA ASP A 119 -36.71 -19.26 -6.59
C ASP A 119 -37.99 -18.49 -6.24
N THR A 120 -39.08 -18.69 -7.00
CA THR A 120 -40.36 -18.02 -6.79
C THR A 120 -41.40 -18.91 -6.14
N VAL A 121 -42.16 -18.36 -5.19
CA VAL A 121 -43.30 -19.02 -4.55
C VAL A 121 -44.50 -18.09 -4.68
N PRO A 122 -45.46 -18.38 -5.57
CA PRO A 122 -46.63 -17.53 -5.77
C PRO A 122 -47.61 -17.67 -4.59
N GLU A 123 -48.23 -16.55 -4.20
CA GLU A 123 -49.30 -16.52 -3.17
C GLU A 123 -50.62 -17.07 -3.72
N PRO A 124 -51.55 -17.56 -2.87
CA PRO A 124 -52.74 -18.31 -3.29
C PRO A 124 -53.63 -17.60 -4.33
N GLN A 125 -53.72 -16.28 -4.26
CA GLN A 125 -54.57 -15.47 -5.15
C GLN A 125 -53.80 -14.85 -6.32
N ALA A 126 -52.51 -15.16 -6.49
CA ALA A 126 -51.66 -14.48 -7.46
C ALA A 126 -52.18 -14.61 -8.89
N LEU A 127 -52.51 -15.83 -9.34
CA LEU A 127 -52.98 -16.04 -10.71
C LEU A 127 -54.38 -15.44 -10.97
N GLU A 128 -55.28 -15.58 -9.99
CA GLU A 128 -56.64 -15.03 -10.06
C GLU A 128 -56.61 -13.50 -10.21
N ARG A 129 -55.84 -12.80 -9.37
CA ARG A 129 -55.71 -11.34 -9.44
C ARG A 129 -55.05 -10.86 -10.72
N LEU A 130 -54.04 -11.58 -11.21
CA LEU A 130 -53.39 -11.28 -12.50
C LEU A 130 -54.38 -11.40 -13.67
N GLU A 131 -55.24 -12.42 -13.66
CA GLU A 131 -56.31 -12.61 -14.65
C GLU A 131 -57.38 -11.51 -14.55
N GLU A 132 -57.87 -11.22 -13.33
CA GLU A 132 -58.83 -10.14 -13.07
C GLU A 132 -58.33 -8.77 -13.53
N ARG A 133 -57.03 -8.50 -13.38
CA ARG A 133 -56.44 -7.23 -13.80
C ARG A 133 -56.56 -6.99 -15.29
N ILE A 134 -56.53 -8.03 -16.12
CA ILE A 134 -56.72 -7.88 -17.55
C ILE A 134 -58.14 -7.37 -17.85
N PHE A 135 -59.15 -7.87 -17.14
CA PHE A 135 -60.55 -7.54 -17.38
C PHE A 135 -61.06 -6.27 -16.69
N THR A 136 -60.35 -5.76 -15.68
CA THR A 136 -60.78 -4.58 -14.89
C THR A 136 -60.47 -3.24 -15.55
N VAL A 137 -59.65 -3.20 -16.61
CA VAL A 137 -59.38 -1.99 -17.39
C VAL A 137 -60.62 -1.64 -18.22
N LYS A 138 -61.43 -0.70 -17.71
CA LYS A 138 -62.76 -0.34 -18.25
C LYS A 138 -62.74 0.38 -19.61
N ASP A 139 -61.59 0.90 -20.03
CA ASP A 139 -61.45 1.66 -21.26
C ASP A 139 -61.08 0.74 -22.43
N GLU A 140 -61.95 0.62 -23.42
CA GLU A 140 -61.90 -0.39 -24.49
C GLU A 140 -60.67 -0.22 -25.40
N GLU A 141 -60.23 1.03 -25.63
CA GLU A 141 -58.99 1.35 -26.35
C GLU A 141 -57.74 0.98 -25.54
N THR A 142 -57.77 1.18 -24.22
CA THR A 142 -56.64 0.90 -23.33
C THR A 142 -56.50 -0.60 -23.06
N HIS A 143 -57.61 -1.34 -23.00
CA HIS A 143 -57.67 -2.79 -22.78
C HIS A 143 -56.90 -3.60 -23.85
N GLY A 144 -56.93 -3.18 -25.12
CA GLY A 144 -56.18 -3.84 -26.19
C GLY A 144 -54.65 -3.71 -26.08
N THR A 145 -54.17 -2.72 -25.33
CA THR A 145 -52.74 -2.36 -25.24
C THR A 145 -52.02 -2.99 -24.06
N VAL A 146 -52.72 -3.52 -23.06
CA VAL A 146 -52.12 -4.21 -21.90
C VAL A 146 -51.73 -5.64 -22.30
N GLU A 147 -50.44 -5.89 -22.46
CA GLU A 147 -49.91 -7.19 -22.89
C GLU A 147 -48.91 -7.81 -21.89
N VAL A 148 -48.56 -7.06 -20.84
CA VAL A 148 -47.66 -7.49 -19.77
C VAL A 148 -48.23 -7.04 -18.43
N VAL A 149 -48.46 -7.99 -17.53
CA VAL A 149 -48.91 -7.76 -16.15
C VAL A 149 -47.89 -8.38 -15.20
N GLY A 150 -47.46 -7.65 -14.17
CA GLY A 150 -46.54 -8.17 -13.16
C GLY A 150 -47.17 -8.28 -11.78
N ALA A 151 -46.69 -9.22 -10.98
CA ALA A 151 -47.00 -9.33 -9.56
C ALA A 151 -45.98 -8.55 -8.69
N LYS A 152 -46.42 -8.11 -7.51
CA LYS A 152 -45.52 -7.63 -6.44
C LYS A 152 -44.60 -8.75 -5.96
N GLN A 153 -43.42 -8.36 -5.48
CA GLN A 153 -42.41 -9.29 -4.99
C GLN A 153 -42.19 -9.12 -3.50
N TRP A 154 -42.21 -10.23 -2.77
CA TRP A 154 -41.97 -10.27 -1.33
C TRP A 154 -40.74 -11.10 -0.97
N VAL A 155 -40.14 -10.81 0.19
CA VAL A 155 -39.02 -11.59 0.74
C VAL A 155 -39.51 -12.98 1.19
N GLY A 156 -38.85 -14.04 0.72
CA GLY A 156 -39.10 -15.41 1.17
C GLY A 156 -38.56 -15.67 2.58
N GLY A 157 -39.22 -16.55 3.33
CA GLY A 157 -38.74 -17.01 4.65
C GLY A 157 -38.99 -16.09 5.85
N ILE A 158 -39.66 -14.94 5.66
CA ILE A 158 -40.07 -14.01 6.73
C ILE A 158 -41.60 -14.01 6.84
N ASP A 159 -42.18 -14.10 8.03
CA ASP A 159 -43.63 -14.20 8.16
C ASP A 159 -44.40 -12.95 7.72
N GLU A 160 -43.77 -11.79 7.88
CA GLU A 160 -44.27 -10.47 7.48
C GLU A 160 -44.06 -10.22 5.97
N PRO A 161 -45.07 -9.70 5.25
CA PRO A 161 -44.94 -9.38 3.83
C PRO A 161 -44.05 -8.15 3.64
N ARG A 162 -42.76 -8.40 3.37
CA ARG A 162 -41.77 -7.35 3.08
C ARG A 162 -41.53 -7.25 1.59
N LEU A 163 -41.68 -6.06 1.03
CA LEU A 163 -41.50 -5.75 -0.38
C LEU A 163 -40.03 -5.88 -0.79
N LEU A 164 -39.81 -6.62 -1.88
CA LEU A 164 -38.59 -6.60 -2.69
C LEU A 164 -38.76 -5.63 -3.86
N SER A 165 -39.85 -5.76 -4.62
CA SER A 165 -40.11 -4.95 -5.80
C SER A 165 -41.61 -4.78 -6.05
N ALA A 166 -42.02 -3.52 -6.28
CA ALA A 166 -43.33 -3.14 -6.79
C ALA A 166 -43.15 -2.41 -8.15
N GLY A 167 -42.50 -3.09 -9.09
CA GLY A 167 -42.16 -2.58 -10.43
C GLY A 167 -40.65 -2.31 -10.61
N LEU A 168 -40.24 -2.16 -11.87
CA LEU A 168 -38.85 -1.90 -12.27
C LEU A 168 -38.75 -0.63 -13.11
N TRP A 169 -37.75 0.19 -12.80
CA TRP A 169 -37.44 1.40 -13.55
C TRP A 169 -36.01 1.39 -14.06
N VAL A 170 -35.83 1.97 -15.25
CA VAL A 170 -34.51 2.14 -15.87
C VAL A 170 -34.04 3.57 -15.68
N ALA A 171 -32.91 3.77 -15.00
CA ALA A 171 -32.28 5.07 -14.87
C ALA A 171 -31.53 5.48 -16.14
N ARG A 172 -31.24 6.78 -16.29
CA ARG A 172 -30.38 7.28 -17.40
C ARG A 172 -28.97 6.67 -17.40
N SER A 173 -28.48 6.20 -16.25
CA SER A 173 -27.21 5.47 -16.12
C SER A 173 -27.25 4.05 -16.69
N GLY A 174 -28.43 3.56 -17.10
CA GLY A 174 -28.68 2.18 -17.50
C GLY A 174 -28.90 1.22 -16.33
N GLU A 175 -28.96 1.74 -15.10
CA GLU A 175 -29.26 0.94 -13.91
C GLU A 175 -30.74 0.57 -13.87
N VAL A 176 -31.05 -0.68 -13.54
CA VAL A 176 -32.42 -1.13 -13.29
C VAL A 176 -32.61 -1.22 -11.77
N THR A 177 -33.65 -0.57 -11.26
CA THR A 177 -33.96 -0.53 -9.83
C THR A 177 -35.47 -0.57 -9.60
N PRO A 178 -35.94 -1.24 -8.54
CA PRO A 178 -37.25 -0.92 -7.99
C PRO A 178 -37.21 0.47 -7.32
N LEU A 179 -38.37 1.13 -7.25
CA LEU A 179 -38.62 2.35 -6.47
C LEU A 179 -39.39 2.00 -5.20
N THR A 180 -38.87 1.03 -4.44
CA THR A 180 -39.37 0.56 -3.15
C THR A 180 -38.23 0.63 -2.14
N GLU A 181 -38.52 0.92 -0.88
CA GLU A 181 -37.48 0.93 0.15
C GLU A 181 -37.04 -0.52 0.45
N PRO A 182 -35.75 -0.78 0.73
CA PRO A 182 -35.29 -2.13 1.02
C PRO A 182 -36.03 -2.73 2.23
N LYS A 183 -36.66 -3.89 2.05
CA LYS A 183 -37.37 -4.63 3.10
C LYS A 183 -38.50 -3.84 3.77
N GLU A 184 -39.07 -2.88 3.05
CA GLU A 184 -40.26 -2.13 3.43
C GLU A 184 -41.44 -3.08 3.67
N LEU A 185 -42.25 -2.83 4.70
CA LEU A 185 -43.45 -3.64 4.95
C LEU A 185 -44.53 -3.28 3.91
N ASP A 186 -45.21 -4.26 3.32
CA ASP A 186 -46.34 -4.00 2.42
C ASP A 186 -47.58 -3.61 3.23
N GLN A 187 -47.89 -2.32 3.24
CA GLN A 187 -49.07 -1.72 3.88
C GLN A 187 -50.06 -1.17 2.83
N GLY A 188 -49.94 -1.57 1.56
CA GLY A 188 -50.76 -1.07 0.46
C GLY A 188 -50.33 0.30 -0.10
N GLN A 189 -49.16 0.80 0.29
CA GLN A 189 -48.64 2.11 -0.11
C GLN A 189 -48.34 2.24 -1.62
N TYR A 190 -48.21 1.11 -2.32
CA TYR A 190 -47.99 1.06 -3.77
C TYR A 190 -49.22 0.62 -4.57
N ASP A 191 -50.40 0.51 -3.93
CA ASP A 191 -51.59 -0.05 -4.57
C ASP A 191 -52.21 0.88 -5.63
N GLY A 192 -51.95 2.18 -5.55
CA GLY A 192 -52.37 3.16 -6.57
C GLY A 192 -51.46 3.25 -7.81
N ARG A 193 -50.41 2.40 -7.91
CA ARG A 193 -49.44 2.42 -9.01
C ARG A 193 -49.87 1.45 -10.11
N ASP A 194 -50.76 1.90 -10.98
CA ASP A 194 -51.34 1.08 -12.05
C ASP A 194 -50.35 0.78 -13.19
N GLU A 195 -49.74 1.81 -13.79
CA GLU A 195 -48.81 1.64 -14.91
C GLU A 195 -47.35 1.78 -14.46
N VAL A 196 -46.51 0.79 -14.80
CA VAL A 196 -45.08 0.78 -14.44
C VAL A 196 -44.19 0.53 -15.66
N PRO A 197 -43.01 1.16 -15.79
CA PRO A 197 -42.15 1.03 -16.96
C PRO A 197 -41.68 -0.40 -17.26
N GLY A 198 -41.56 -1.23 -16.23
CA GLY A 198 -41.28 -2.65 -16.35
C GLY A 198 -41.69 -3.41 -15.11
N VAL A 199 -41.77 -4.73 -15.26
CA VAL A 199 -42.05 -5.67 -14.18
C VAL A 199 -40.99 -6.77 -14.18
N SER A 200 -40.74 -7.37 -13.02
CA SER A 200 -39.77 -8.45 -12.91
C SER A 200 -40.28 -9.72 -13.59
N ALA A 201 -39.38 -10.55 -14.12
CA ALA A 201 -39.73 -11.81 -14.76
C ALA A 201 -40.32 -12.85 -13.79
N HIS A 202 -40.09 -12.68 -12.48
CA HIS A 202 -40.56 -13.56 -11.42
C HIS A 202 -42.02 -13.21 -11.10
N GLY A 203 -42.96 -13.97 -11.66
CA GLY A 203 -44.39 -13.69 -11.58
C GLY A 203 -44.93 -12.80 -12.71
N MET A 204 -44.20 -12.68 -13.83
CA MET A 204 -44.65 -11.93 -15.01
C MET A 204 -45.69 -12.73 -15.79
N MET A 205 -46.81 -12.10 -16.14
CA MET A 205 -47.78 -12.63 -17.09
C MET A 205 -47.71 -11.84 -18.40
N VAL A 206 -47.41 -12.52 -19.50
CA VAL A 206 -47.16 -11.89 -20.82
C VAL A 206 -47.93 -12.58 -21.93
N ARG A 207 -48.46 -11.80 -22.88
CA ARG A 207 -49.11 -12.34 -24.07
C ARG A 207 -48.10 -13.17 -24.89
N ALA A 208 -48.43 -14.44 -25.16
CA ALA A 208 -47.50 -15.38 -25.81
C ALA A 208 -47.00 -14.88 -27.18
N SER A 209 -47.89 -14.21 -27.92
CA SER A 209 -47.61 -13.67 -29.25
C SER A 209 -46.61 -12.50 -29.20
N LEU A 210 -46.69 -11.61 -28.20
CA LEU A 210 -45.72 -10.54 -27.97
C LEU A 210 -44.35 -11.10 -27.57
N PHE A 211 -44.34 -12.07 -26.64
CA PHE A 211 -43.10 -12.69 -26.17
C PHE A 211 -42.34 -13.37 -27.31
N GLY A 212 -43.04 -14.09 -28.18
CA GLY A 212 -42.49 -14.71 -29.38
C GLY A 212 -41.95 -13.71 -30.39
N ASP A 213 -42.73 -12.66 -30.73
CA ASP A 213 -42.33 -11.66 -31.72
C ASP A 213 -41.06 -10.89 -31.32
N LEU A 214 -40.95 -10.55 -30.03
CA LEU A 214 -39.79 -9.85 -29.52
C LEU A 214 -38.55 -10.75 -29.39
N GLY A 215 -38.71 -12.07 -29.52
CA GLY A 215 -37.64 -13.05 -29.32
C GLY A 215 -37.33 -13.35 -27.85
N GLY A 216 -38.26 -13.07 -26.93
CA GLY A 216 -38.10 -13.32 -25.50
C GLY A 216 -37.05 -12.45 -24.81
N PHE A 217 -36.55 -12.90 -23.65
CA PHE A 217 -35.54 -12.19 -22.85
C PHE A 217 -34.15 -12.17 -23.52
N SER A 218 -33.31 -11.17 -23.21
CA SER A 218 -31.94 -11.19 -23.73
C SER A 218 -31.01 -12.04 -22.85
N PRO A 219 -30.26 -13.01 -23.42
CA PRO A 219 -29.33 -13.84 -22.65
C PRO A 219 -28.03 -13.13 -22.25
N GLU A 220 -27.81 -11.91 -22.74
CA GLU A 220 -26.62 -11.10 -22.44
C GLU A 220 -26.79 -10.26 -21.17
N LEU A 221 -27.98 -10.27 -20.57
CA LEU A 221 -28.36 -9.48 -19.41
C LEU A 221 -28.74 -10.39 -18.25
N ASP A 222 -28.55 -9.89 -17.04
CA ASP A 222 -29.05 -10.47 -15.80
C ASP A 222 -30.59 -10.49 -15.75
N SER A 223 -31.18 -11.34 -14.93
CA SER A 223 -32.64 -11.58 -14.84
C SER A 223 -33.52 -10.32 -14.83
N GLU A 224 -33.29 -9.39 -13.90
CA GLU A 224 -34.08 -8.15 -13.80
C GLU A 224 -33.78 -7.18 -14.94
N TYR A 225 -32.52 -7.13 -15.38
CA TYR A 225 -32.12 -6.32 -16.53
C TYR A 225 -32.75 -6.84 -17.83
N ALA A 226 -32.84 -8.15 -17.99
CA ALA A 226 -33.46 -8.81 -19.14
C ALA A 226 -34.98 -8.59 -19.14
N ALA A 227 -35.63 -8.65 -17.97
CA ALA A 227 -37.05 -8.36 -17.82
C ALA A 227 -37.38 -6.90 -18.13
N ALA A 228 -36.64 -5.95 -17.55
CA ALA A 228 -36.81 -4.53 -17.83
C ALA A 228 -36.51 -4.19 -19.30
N GLU A 229 -35.48 -4.80 -19.89
CA GLU A 229 -35.14 -4.61 -21.31
C GLU A 229 -36.23 -5.17 -22.24
N PHE A 230 -36.86 -6.29 -21.88
CA PHE A 230 -38.01 -6.84 -22.58
C PHE A 230 -39.23 -5.90 -22.49
N CYS A 231 -39.57 -5.38 -21.29
CA CYS A 231 -40.64 -4.40 -21.12
C CYS A 231 -40.39 -3.11 -21.91
N VAL A 232 -39.14 -2.65 -21.99
CA VAL A 232 -38.75 -1.51 -22.85
C VAL A 232 -39.01 -1.82 -24.32
N ARG A 233 -38.63 -3.02 -24.80
CA ARG A 233 -38.91 -3.43 -26.18
C ARG A 233 -40.41 -3.57 -26.47
N ALA A 234 -41.19 -4.06 -25.51
CA ALA A 234 -42.65 -4.14 -25.59
C ALA A 234 -43.27 -2.74 -25.73
N ARG A 235 -42.82 -1.78 -24.92
CA ARG A 235 -43.26 -0.37 -25.01
C ARG A 235 -42.83 0.31 -26.31
N GLU A 236 -41.64 -0.02 -26.85
CA GLU A 236 -41.21 0.47 -28.17
C GLU A 236 -42.16 0.06 -29.31
N VAL A 237 -42.95 -1.00 -29.13
CA VAL A 237 -43.93 -1.48 -30.12
C VAL A 237 -45.38 -1.24 -29.70
N GLY A 238 -45.61 -0.36 -28.71
CA GLY A 238 -46.94 0.10 -28.30
C GLY A 238 -47.62 -0.71 -27.19
N ALA A 239 -46.96 -1.73 -26.61
CA ALA A 239 -47.53 -2.49 -25.50
C ALA A 239 -47.37 -1.77 -24.16
N ARG A 240 -48.40 -1.83 -23.32
CA ARG A 240 -48.41 -1.30 -21.95
C ARG A 240 -48.08 -2.40 -20.93
N THR A 241 -47.36 -1.99 -19.90
CA THR A 241 -46.94 -2.85 -18.78
C THR A 241 -47.60 -2.34 -17.49
N VAL A 242 -48.36 -3.21 -16.84
CA VAL A 242 -49.19 -2.90 -15.67
C VAL A 242 -48.71 -3.72 -14.47
N LEU A 243 -48.74 -3.13 -13.27
CA LEU A 243 -48.51 -3.86 -12.02
C LEU A 243 -49.87 -4.18 -11.38
N GLU A 244 -50.07 -5.43 -10.98
CA GLU A 244 -51.24 -5.81 -10.18
C GLU A 244 -50.86 -5.83 -8.71
N SER A 245 -51.48 -4.95 -7.92
CA SER A 245 -51.11 -4.76 -6.51
C SER A 245 -51.62 -5.87 -5.60
N GLY A 246 -52.70 -6.56 -5.97
CA GLY A 246 -53.24 -7.71 -5.25
C GLY A 246 -52.53 -9.04 -5.52
N ALA A 247 -51.70 -9.12 -6.56
CA ALA A 247 -50.94 -10.32 -6.89
C ALA A 247 -49.52 -10.25 -6.29
N ALA A 248 -49.14 -11.24 -5.49
CA ALA A 248 -47.83 -11.29 -4.84
C ALA A 248 -47.10 -12.62 -5.06
N VAL A 249 -45.77 -12.55 -5.15
CA VAL A 249 -44.87 -13.70 -5.28
C VAL A 249 -43.70 -13.53 -4.32
N ARG A 250 -43.37 -14.56 -3.56
CA ARG A 250 -42.25 -14.58 -2.62
C ARG A 250 -40.99 -15.09 -3.30
N ARG A 251 -39.86 -14.42 -3.13
CA ARG A 251 -38.57 -14.90 -3.64
C ARG A 251 -37.72 -15.47 -2.51
N SER A 252 -37.34 -16.74 -2.63
CA SER A 252 -36.49 -17.43 -1.65
C SER A 252 -35.04 -16.91 -1.68
N ALA A 253 -34.59 -16.37 -2.80
CA ALA A 253 -33.30 -15.70 -2.97
C ALA A 253 -33.52 -14.21 -3.32
N ALA A 254 -33.39 -13.32 -2.33
CA ALA A 254 -33.48 -11.88 -2.55
C ALA A 254 -32.25 -11.35 -3.35
N PRO A 255 -32.44 -10.37 -4.25
CA PRO A 255 -31.33 -9.75 -4.98
C PRO A 255 -30.34 -9.06 -4.02
N GLN A 256 -29.04 -9.22 -4.32
CA GLN A 256 -27.92 -8.80 -3.46
C GLN A 256 -27.92 -7.29 -3.15
N ARG A 257 -28.51 -6.49 -4.05
CA ARG A 257 -28.65 -5.03 -3.94
C ARG A 257 -29.38 -4.59 -2.66
N GLU A 258 -30.29 -5.40 -2.14
CA GLU A 258 -31.13 -5.07 -0.97
C GLU A 258 -30.51 -5.54 0.38
N MET A 259 -29.28 -6.06 0.33
CA MET A 259 -28.59 -6.65 1.50
C MET A 259 -27.40 -5.78 2.01
N VAL A 260 -27.04 -4.68 1.34
CA VAL A 260 -25.85 -3.86 1.64
C VAL A 260 -26.20 -2.38 1.90
N HIS A 261 -25.70 -1.78 3.00
CA HIS A 261 -26.14 -0.49 3.54
C HIS A 261 -25.39 0.72 2.92
N ARG A 262 -26.05 1.90 2.99
CA ARG A 262 -25.59 3.31 2.90
C ARG A 262 -25.01 3.86 1.58
N LEU A 263 -24.25 3.08 0.82
CA LEU A 263 -23.58 3.56 -0.41
C LEU A 263 -23.76 2.61 -1.61
N GLY A 264 -24.49 1.50 -1.39
CA GLY A 264 -24.58 0.34 -2.28
C GLY A 264 -25.07 0.66 -3.69
N GLY A 265 -26.16 1.41 -3.86
CA GLY A 265 -26.87 1.40 -5.15
C GLY A 265 -26.06 1.79 -6.40
N SER A 266 -25.10 2.72 -6.33
CA SER A 266 -24.36 3.21 -7.54
C SER A 266 -22.93 2.73 -7.54
N LEU A 267 -22.32 2.69 -6.36
CA LEU A 267 -20.94 2.29 -6.21
C LEU A 267 -20.84 0.76 -6.31
N LEU A 268 -21.78 0.01 -5.73
CA LEU A 268 -21.70 -1.45 -5.60
C LEU A 268 -22.92 -2.18 -6.23
N LEU A 269 -22.69 -2.92 -7.33
CA LEU A 269 -23.68 -3.83 -7.92
C LEU A 269 -23.13 -5.25 -7.97
N SER A 270 -23.98 -6.26 -8.14
CA SER A 270 -23.46 -7.61 -8.40
C SER A 270 -22.65 -7.63 -9.71
N HIS A 271 -21.76 -8.62 -9.88
CA HIS A 271 -20.95 -8.73 -11.10
C HIS A 271 -21.82 -8.83 -12.37
N ALA A 272 -22.94 -9.56 -12.29
CA ALA A 272 -23.87 -9.75 -13.38
C ALA A 272 -24.68 -8.47 -13.68
N GLU A 273 -25.17 -7.79 -12.64
CA GLU A 273 -25.90 -6.52 -12.76
C GLU A 273 -25.01 -5.42 -13.34
N ARG A 274 -23.75 -5.30 -12.88
CA ARG A 274 -22.84 -4.26 -13.38
C ARG A 274 -22.53 -4.43 -14.87
N LYS A 275 -22.30 -5.67 -15.32
CA LYS A 275 -22.12 -5.96 -16.75
C LYS A 275 -23.38 -5.60 -17.54
N SER A 276 -24.54 -5.96 -17.01
CA SER A 276 -25.84 -5.72 -17.63
C SER A 276 -26.14 -4.23 -17.75
N GLN A 277 -25.85 -3.44 -16.72
CA GLN A 277 -25.96 -1.98 -16.74
C GLN A 277 -25.14 -1.35 -17.86
N VAL A 278 -23.85 -1.71 -17.97
CA VAL A 278 -22.96 -1.18 -19.01
C VAL A 278 -23.45 -1.58 -20.41
N ARG A 279 -23.81 -2.86 -20.60
CA ARG A 279 -24.35 -3.38 -21.87
C ARG A 279 -25.66 -2.72 -22.26
N LEU A 280 -26.58 -2.53 -21.30
CA LEU A 280 -27.86 -1.89 -21.50
C LEU A 280 -27.68 -0.41 -21.89
N ARG A 281 -26.78 0.32 -21.22
CA ARG A 281 -26.48 1.72 -21.55
C ARG A 281 -25.88 1.85 -22.95
N LEU A 282 -24.91 0.99 -23.29
CA LEU A 282 -24.28 0.98 -24.61
C LEU A 282 -25.22 0.54 -25.72
N SER A 283 -26.20 -0.34 -25.46
CA SER A 283 -27.15 -0.79 -26.48
C SER A 283 -28.19 0.27 -26.86
N HIS A 284 -28.57 1.13 -25.92
CA HIS A 284 -29.51 2.24 -26.13
C HIS A 284 -28.84 3.53 -26.64
N ALA A 285 -27.52 3.62 -26.63
CA ALA A 285 -26.79 4.81 -27.09
C ALA A 285 -26.93 5.02 -28.61
N HIS A 286 -26.98 6.28 -29.03
CA HIS A 286 -26.85 6.62 -30.46
C HIS A 286 -25.44 6.25 -30.97
N LEU A 287 -25.31 5.86 -32.24
CA LEU A 287 -24.04 5.35 -32.78
C LEU A 287 -22.91 6.39 -32.72
N SER A 288 -23.22 7.68 -32.93
CA SER A 288 -22.22 8.77 -32.87
C SER A 288 -21.73 9.08 -31.46
N LEU A 289 -22.57 8.88 -30.43
CA LEU A 289 -22.23 9.15 -29.03
C LEU A 289 -21.53 7.96 -28.35
N LEU A 290 -21.42 6.85 -29.06
CA LEU A 290 -20.93 5.60 -28.53
C LEU A 290 -19.44 5.65 -28.11
N PRO A 291 -18.49 6.22 -28.89
CA PRO A 291 -17.10 6.32 -28.46
C PRO A 291 -16.95 7.19 -27.22
N LEU A 292 -17.66 8.32 -27.18
CA LEU A 292 -17.67 9.24 -26.04
C LEU A 292 -18.25 8.58 -24.77
N LEU A 293 -19.34 7.84 -24.92
CA LEU A 293 -19.97 7.13 -23.80
C LEU A 293 -19.13 5.93 -23.33
N TRP A 294 -18.44 5.24 -24.24
CA TRP A 294 -17.50 4.17 -23.91
C TRP A 294 -16.33 4.70 -23.08
N LEU A 295 -15.73 5.82 -23.51
CA LEU A 295 -14.66 6.48 -22.77
C LEU A 295 -15.15 7.01 -21.41
N GLY A 296 -16.32 7.65 -21.38
CA GLY A 296 -16.94 8.12 -20.14
C GLY A 296 -17.25 7.00 -19.13
N LEU A 297 -17.53 5.79 -19.59
CA LEU A 297 -17.74 4.62 -18.72
C LEU A 297 -16.45 4.07 -18.11
N TRP A 298 -15.31 4.23 -18.78
CA TRP A 298 -13.99 3.95 -18.18
C TRP A 298 -13.69 4.92 -17.05
N PHE A 299 -13.88 6.22 -17.27
CA PHE A 299 -13.73 7.23 -16.22
C PHE A 299 -14.71 6.98 -15.06
N ALA A 300 -15.96 6.61 -15.35
CA ALA A 300 -16.93 6.24 -14.31
C ALA A 300 -16.56 4.95 -13.56
N ALA A 301 -15.85 4.01 -14.19
CA ALA A 301 -15.32 2.81 -13.54
C ALA A 301 -14.13 3.13 -12.63
N ALA A 302 -13.19 3.97 -13.11
CA ALA A 302 -12.07 4.45 -12.32
C ALA A 302 -12.54 5.32 -11.13
N GLY A 303 -13.47 6.24 -11.35
CA GLY A 303 -14.05 7.06 -10.28
C GLY A 303 -14.78 6.22 -9.22
N ARG A 304 -15.44 5.13 -9.61
CA ARG A 304 -16.03 4.17 -8.65
C ARG A 304 -14.97 3.38 -7.88
N LEU A 305 -13.88 2.97 -8.53
CA LEU A 305 -12.75 2.32 -7.87
C LEU A 305 -12.16 3.25 -6.79
N VAL A 306 -11.90 4.51 -7.15
CA VAL A 306 -11.40 5.53 -6.20
C VAL A 306 -12.41 5.77 -5.08
N ALA A 307 -13.70 5.98 -5.40
CA ALA A 307 -14.73 6.17 -4.39
C ALA A 307 -14.84 4.99 -3.43
N LEU A 308 -14.75 3.76 -3.93
CA LEU A 308 -14.80 2.55 -3.10
C LEU A 308 -13.52 2.33 -2.28
N LEU A 309 -12.35 2.74 -2.79
CA LEU A 309 -11.11 2.80 -2.01
C LEU A 309 -11.25 3.77 -0.83
N VAL A 310 -11.78 4.98 -1.09
CA VAL A 310 -12.09 5.97 -0.05
C VAL A 310 -13.11 5.43 0.94
N CYS A 311 -14.12 4.67 0.49
CA CYS A 311 -15.11 4.00 1.36
C CYS A 311 -14.59 2.72 2.04
N LYS A 312 -13.28 2.45 2.00
CA LYS A 312 -12.62 1.27 2.64
C LYS A 312 -13.06 -0.09 2.08
N ALA A 313 -13.40 -0.11 0.81
CA ALA A 313 -13.87 -1.30 0.11
C ALA A 313 -13.02 -1.57 -1.16
N PRO A 314 -11.70 -1.82 -1.03
CA PRO A 314 -10.81 -2.03 -2.18
C PRO A 314 -11.24 -3.22 -3.05
N ASP A 315 -11.62 -4.36 -2.47
CA ASP A 315 -12.10 -5.52 -3.24
C ASP A 315 -13.38 -5.21 -4.01
N ALA A 316 -14.28 -4.45 -3.39
CA ALA A 316 -15.45 -3.93 -4.08
C ALA A 316 -15.02 -3.02 -5.24
N GLY A 317 -14.10 -2.09 -5.02
CA GLY A 317 -13.55 -1.22 -6.07
C GLY A 317 -13.00 -2.01 -7.25
N LEU A 318 -12.10 -2.96 -6.98
CA LEU A 318 -11.47 -3.80 -8.02
C LEU A 318 -12.50 -4.69 -8.73
N SER A 319 -13.44 -5.29 -7.99
CA SER A 319 -14.49 -6.11 -8.60
C SER A 319 -15.44 -5.28 -9.47
N GLN A 320 -15.81 -4.07 -9.06
CA GLN A 320 -16.62 -3.15 -9.87
C GLN A 320 -15.87 -2.68 -11.11
N PHE A 321 -14.58 -2.38 -10.99
CA PHE A 321 -13.73 -2.02 -12.11
C PHE A 321 -13.64 -3.18 -13.10
N SER A 322 -13.25 -4.38 -12.65
CA SER A 322 -13.17 -5.60 -13.48
C SER A 322 -14.51 -5.95 -14.14
N SER A 323 -15.63 -5.81 -13.43
CA SER A 323 -16.98 -6.01 -13.99
C SER A 323 -17.28 -5.01 -15.12
N SER A 324 -16.89 -3.75 -14.93
CA SER A 324 -17.08 -2.69 -15.92
C SER A 324 -16.17 -2.89 -17.12
N SER A 325 -14.89 -3.18 -16.90
CA SER A 325 -13.88 -3.44 -17.93
C SER A 325 -14.26 -4.64 -18.79
N SER A 326 -14.65 -5.77 -18.18
CA SER A 326 -15.08 -6.96 -18.91
C SER A 326 -16.37 -6.74 -19.72
N ALA A 327 -17.25 -5.82 -19.31
CA ALA A 327 -18.39 -5.41 -20.11
C ALA A 327 -18.00 -4.48 -21.26
N LEU A 328 -17.09 -3.52 -21.03
CA LEU A 328 -16.61 -2.54 -22.01
C LEU A 328 -15.76 -3.17 -23.12
N LEU A 329 -14.99 -4.22 -22.79
CA LEU A 329 -14.16 -4.96 -23.73
C LEU A 329 -14.97 -5.97 -24.57
N ASN A 330 -16.15 -6.41 -24.10
CA ASN A 330 -16.97 -7.39 -24.82
C ASN A 330 -17.94 -6.71 -25.81
N TRP A 331 -17.38 -6.14 -26.87
CA TRP A 331 -18.15 -5.48 -27.94
C TRP A 331 -19.16 -6.41 -28.62
N ALA A 332 -18.81 -7.70 -28.76
CA ALA A 332 -19.66 -8.70 -29.40
C ALA A 332 -20.99 -8.89 -28.64
N ALA A 333 -20.98 -8.87 -27.31
CA ALA A 333 -22.21 -8.94 -26.50
C ALA A 333 -23.12 -7.73 -26.74
N VAL A 334 -22.54 -6.53 -26.82
CA VAL A 334 -23.29 -5.28 -27.12
C VAL A 334 -23.89 -5.34 -28.52
N ALA A 335 -23.12 -5.80 -29.51
CA ALA A 335 -23.61 -5.97 -30.89
C ALA A 335 -24.73 -7.01 -30.98
N ARG A 336 -24.61 -8.15 -30.29
CA ARG A 336 -25.69 -9.16 -30.21
C ARG A 336 -26.94 -8.62 -29.55
N LEU A 337 -26.82 -7.87 -28.46
CA LEU A 337 -27.96 -7.22 -27.79
C LEU A 337 -28.65 -6.21 -28.72
N ARG A 338 -27.89 -5.36 -29.44
CA ARG A 338 -28.44 -4.42 -30.43
C ARG A 338 -29.15 -5.14 -31.60
N ARG A 339 -28.55 -6.22 -32.11
CA ARG A 339 -29.17 -7.05 -33.17
C ARG A 339 -30.46 -7.69 -32.67
N HIS A 340 -30.44 -8.30 -31.49
CA HIS A 340 -31.62 -8.91 -30.85
C HIS A 340 -32.77 -7.89 -30.71
N ARG A 341 -32.48 -6.68 -30.24
CA ARG A 341 -33.45 -5.57 -30.19
C ARG A 341 -34.04 -5.23 -31.55
N SER A 342 -33.17 -5.03 -32.53
CA SER A 342 -33.60 -4.64 -33.88
C SER A 342 -34.42 -5.74 -34.57
N ALA A 343 -34.09 -7.01 -34.34
CA ALA A 343 -34.78 -8.15 -34.91
C ALA A 343 -36.18 -8.33 -34.29
N GLY A 344 -36.27 -8.32 -32.96
CA GLY A 344 -37.54 -8.43 -32.25
C GLY A 344 -38.51 -7.29 -32.58
N ARG A 345 -37.99 -6.06 -32.66
CA ARG A 345 -38.80 -4.90 -33.10
C ARG A 345 -39.33 -5.06 -34.53
N LYS A 346 -38.49 -5.53 -35.46
CA LYS A 346 -38.91 -5.77 -36.85
C LYS A 346 -39.98 -6.88 -36.94
N ALA A 347 -39.84 -7.95 -36.18
CA ALA A 347 -40.79 -9.07 -36.15
C ALA A 347 -42.13 -8.68 -35.49
N ALA A 348 -42.11 -7.90 -34.40
CA ALA A 348 -43.34 -7.41 -33.78
C ALA A 348 -44.12 -6.43 -34.68
N LEU A 349 -43.40 -5.58 -35.43
CA LEU A 349 -44.00 -4.62 -36.36
C LEU A 349 -44.37 -5.20 -37.72
N SER A 350 -44.00 -6.46 -38.03
CA SER A 350 -44.51 -7.12 -39.24
C SER A 350 -45.97 -7.56 -39.11
N ARG A 351 -46.55 -7.51 -37.89
CA ARG A 351 -47.98 -7.76 -37.69
C ARG A 351 -48.82 -6.52 -37.99
N PRO A 352 -49.81 -6.59 -38.90
CA PRO A 352 -50.62 -5.44 -39.27
C PRO A 352 -51.44 -4.89 -38.09
N GLU A 353 -51.93 -5.76 -37.20
CA GLU A 353 -52.67 -5.37 -35.99
C GLU A 353 -51.88 -4.45 -35.04
N ARG A 354 -50.53 -4.45 -35.12
CA ARG A 354 -49.65 -3.64 -34.26
C ARG A 354 -49.00 -2.48 -35.00
N ALA A 355 -48.70 -2.64 -36.29
CA ALA A 355 -48.14 -1.56 -37.11
C ALA A 355 -49.15 -0.43 -37.35
N GLY A 356 -50.45 -0.75 -37.40
CA GLY A 356 -51.50 0.18 -37.80
C GLY A 356 -51.20 0.81 -39.16
N ASP A 357 -51.60 2.08 -39.33
CA ASP A 357 -51.33 2.85 -40.55
C ASP A 357 -49.86 3.28 -40.69
N SER A 358 -49.10 3.34 -39.58
CA SER A 358 -47.69 3.76 -39.60
C SER A 358 -46.85 3.18 -38.46
N ALA A 359 -46.08 2.12 -38.77
CA ALA A 359 -45.12 1.53 -37.84
C ALA A 359 -44.09 2.53 -37.30
N ARG A 360 -43.74 3.58 -38.08
CA ARG A 360 -42.80 4.63 -37.64
C ARG A 360 -43.38 5.48 -36.52
N GLN A 361 -44.67 5.81 -36.57
CA GLN A 361 -45.32 6.61 -35.54
C GLN A 361 -45.44 5.82 -34.23
N VAL A 362 -45.78 4.53 -34.30
CA VAL A 362 -45.83 3.63 -33.14
C VAL A 362 -44.47 3.56 -32.44
N VAL A 363 -43.38 3.39 -33.20
CA VAL A 363 -42.02 3.36 -32.62
C VAL A 363 -41.63 4.72 -32.06
N ALA A 364 -42.01 5.82 -32.72
CA ALA A 364 -41.70 7.16 -32.24
C ALA A 364 -42.42 7.48 -30.92
N SER A 365 -43.70 7.13 -30.78
CA SER A 365 -44.46 7.31 -29.53
C SER A 365 -43.94 6.39 -28.43
N GLY A 366 -43.68 5.11 -28.74
CA GLY A 366 -43.09 4.16 -27.81
C GLY A 366 -41.71 4.59 -27.29
N LEU A 367 -40.84 5.09 -28.18
CA LEU A 367 -39.53 5.63 -27.78
C LEU A 367 -39.64 6.89 -26.92
N ARG A 368 -40.65 7.76 -27.15
CA ARG A 368 -40.93 8.91 -26.27
C ARG A 368 -41.39 8.46 -24.90
N ALA A 369 -42.35 7.54 -24.83
CA ALA A 369 -42.83 6.97 -23.56
C ALA A 369 -41.69 6.30 -22.76
N VAL A 370 -40.81 5.56 -23.43
CA VAL A 370 -39.60 4.96 -22.81
C VAL A 370 -38.63 6.04 -22.31
N ARG A 371 -38.49 7.18 -23.02
CA ARG A 371 -37.62 8.27 -22.57
C ARG A 371 -38.19 9.03 -21.38
N GLU A 372 -39.50 9.25 -21.37
CA GLU A 372 -40.22 9.97 -20.30
C GLU A 372 -40.28 9.15 -19.00
N SER A 373 -40.40 7.83 -19.11
CA SER A 373 -40.42 6.91 -17.96
C SER A 373 -39.04 6.61 -17.35
N ARG A 374 -37.94 7.12 -17.93
CA ARG A 374 -36.59 6.95 -17.37
C ARG A 374 -36.37 7.86 -16.17
N ILE A 375 -35.91 7.27 -15.09
CA ILE A 375 -35.56 8.00 -13.86
C ILE A 375 -34.33 8.89 -14.12
N SER A 376 -34.43 10.15 -13.68
CA SER A 376 -33.32 11.11 -13.68
C SER A 376 -32.26 10.73 -12.63
N GLY A 377 -31.01 11.17 -12.82
CA GLY A 377 -29.97 10.97 -11.82
C GLY A 377 -30.24 11.69 -10.49
N ALA A 378 -31.08 12.74 -10.48
CA ALA A 378 -31.46 13.45 -9.26
C ALA A 378 -32.48 12.66 -8.44
N SER A 379 -33.55 12.18 -9.10
CA SER A 379 -34.58 11.34 -8.45
C SER A 379 -34.02 10.01 -7.94
N LEU A 380 -33.05 9.41 -8.64
CA LEU A 380 -32.37 8.21 -8.14
C LEU A 380 -31.52 8.50 -6.89
N ARG A 381 -30.88 9.67 -6.82
CA ARG A 381 -30.11 10.09 -5.63
C ARG A 381 -31.03 10.39 -4.45
N GLU A 382 -32.16 11.04 -4.71
CA GLU A 382 -33.17 11.35 -3.70
C GLU A 382 -33.80 10.08 -3.11
N GLN A 383 -34.21 9.14 -3.97
CA GLN A 383 -34.71 7.83 -3.52
C GLN A 383 -33.72 7.16 -2.57
N ARG A 384 -32.44 7.17 -2.92
CA ARG A 384 -31.40 6.55 -2.09
C ARG A 384 -31.15 7.27 -0.78
N ARG A 385 -31.29 8.60 -0.74
CA ARG A 385 -31.23 9.34 0.52
C ARG A 385 -32.35 8.87 1.45
N ARG A 386 -33.55 8.60 0.91
CA ARG A 386 -34.67 8.03 1.69
C ARG A 386 -34.38 6.62 2.17
N ASP A 387 -33.89 5.75 1.28
CA ASP A 387 -33.41 4.40 1.63
C ASP A 387 -32.35 4.44 2.76
N THR A 388 -31.54 5.52 2.85
CA THR A 388 -30.56 5.68 3.93
C THR A 388 -31.14 6.13 5.27
N THR A 389 -32.24 6.89 5.28
CA THR A 389 -32.86 7.44 6.50
C THR A 389 -33.89 6.52 7.14
N ALA A 390 -34.61 5.72 6.34
CA ALA A 390 -35.71 4.86 6.78
C ALA A 390 -35.30 3.84 7.87
N GLU A 391 -34.02 3.45 7.91
CA GLU A 391 -33.52 2.41 8.81
C GLU A 391 -32.99 2.94 10.17
N THR A 392 -32.82 4.26 10.32
CA THR A 392 -32.36 4.87 11.59
C THR A 392 -33.39 4.73 12.72
N VAL A 393 -34.64 4.42 12.38
CA VAL A 393 -35.76 4.30 13.32
C VAL A 393 -35.98 2.85 13.80
N GLY A 394 -35.33 1.85 13.19
CA GLY A 394 -35.59 0.42 13.46
C GLY A 394 -34.54 -0.35 14.29
N ALA A 395 -33.43 0.27 14.69
CA ALA A 395 -32.26 -0.43 15.25
C ALA A 395 -32.11 -0.33 16.79
N THR A 396 -33.19 -0.19 17.55
CA THR A 396 -33.15 -0.03 19.03
C THR A 396 -33.41 -1.30 19.84
N THR A 397 -33.12 -2.48 19.30
CA THR A 397 -33.28 -3.76 20.04
C THR A 397 -32.04 -4.65 19.96
N GLU A 398 -31.01 -4.29 20.74
CA GLU A 398 -29.90 -5.17 21.13
C GLU A 398 -29.77 -5.20 22.66
N ARG A 399 -30.62 -5.99 23.34
CA ARG A 399 -30.56 -6.15 24.81
C ARG A 399 -30.37 -7.59 25.30
N THR A 400 -30.11 -8.56 24.43
CA THR A 400 -30.13 -9.99 24.79
C THR A 400 -28.96 -10.83 24.27
N ALA A 401 -27.75 -10.26 24.12
CA ALA A 401 -26.53 -11.05 23.86
C ALA A 401 -25.65 -11.16 25.14
N PRO A 402 -25.05 -12.35 25.41
CA PRO A 402 -24.24 -12.62 26.60
C PRO A 402 -22.91 -11.84 26.62
N PRO A 403 -22.28 -11.65 27.80
CA PRO A 403 -21.18 -10.68 28.00
C PRO A 403 -19.89 -10.98 27.22
N GLU A 404 -19.59 -12.25 26.95
CA GLU A 404 -18.31 -12.66 26.35
C GLU A 404 -18.19 -12.30 24.86
N GLU A 405 -19.30 -12.21 24.13
CA GLU A 405 -19.32 -11.83 22.71
C GLU A 405 -19.27 -10.31 22.49
N ARG A 406 -19.57 -9.51 23.53
CA ARG A 406 -19.49 -8.02 23.47
C ARG A 406 -18.06 -7.54 23.23
N GLY A 407 -17.07 -8.22 23.80
CA GLY A 407 -15.66 -7.86 23.69
C GLY A 407 -15.03 -8.02 22.30
N LEU A 408 -15.66 -8.78 21.39
CA LEU A 408 -15.15 -9.03 20.03
C LEU A 408 -15.85 -8.18 18.96
N LEU A 409 -17.07 -7.71 19.24
CA LEU A 409 -17.85 -6.85 18.34
C LEU A 409 -17.76 -5.35 18.68
N GLU A 410 -17.28 -4.99 19.88
CA GLU A 410 -17.00 -3.60 20.29
C GLU A 410 -15.63 -3.05 19.86
N VAL A 411 -14.74 -3.86 19.27
CA VAL A 411 -13.38 -3.41 18.82
C VAL A 411 -13.42 -2.40 17.66
N GLY A 412 -14.59 -1.90 17.28
CA GLY A 412 -14.68 -0.77 16.36
C GLY A 412 -15.98 0.00 16.48
N ALA A 413 -16.60 0.05 17.68
CA ALA A 413 -17.95 0.60 17.88
C ALA A 413 -18.07 1.86 18.74
N GLY A 414 -17.02 2.32 19.39
CA GLY A 414 -17.05 3.59 20.11
C GLY A 414 -16.21 4.64 19.40
N ASP A 415 -16.85 5.73 18.98
CA ASP A 415 -16.19 7.03 19.08
C ASP A 415 -15.83 7.22 20.56
N GLY A 416 -14.53 7.28 20.88
CA GLY A 416 -14.03 7.43 22.25
C GLY A 416 -13.36 6.18 22.84
N GLU A 417 -12.24 5.76 22.26
CA GLU A 417 -11.32 4.79 22.89
C GLU A 417 -10.68 5.35 24.20
N PHE A 418 -10.86 6.65 24.49
CA PHE A 418 -10.41 7.29 25.73
C PHE A 418 -11.40 7.18 26.91
N ASP A 419 -12.71 7.04 26.67
CA ASP A 419 -13.72 7.05 27.76
C ASP A 419 -13.95 5.68 28.42
N GLN A 420 -13.43 4.59 27.84
CA GLN A 420 -13.58 3.23 28.39
C GLN A 420 -12.32 2.68 29.05
N LEU A 421 -11.32 3.52 29.28
CA LEU A 421 -10.10 3.13 29.99
C LEU A 421 -10.35 2.66 31.45
N PRO A 422 -11.36 3.04 32.25
CA PRO A 422 -11.38 2.61 33.65
C PRO A 422 -11.75 1.13 33.91
N ALA A 423 -12.37 0.43 32.96
CA ALA A 423 -13.08 -0.83 33.27
C ALA A 423 -12.33 -2.15 33.00
N ARG A 424 -11.05 -2.12 32.59
CA ARG A 424 -10.25 -3.34 32.34
C ARG A 424 -9.06 -3.43 33.32
N GLY A 425 -9.00 -4.53 34.07
CA GLY A 425 -8.04 -4.88 35.14
C GLY A 425 -6.86 -3.92 35.35
N SER A 426 -6.93 -3.13 36.42
CA SER A 426 -5.94 -2.12 36.82
C SER A 426 -4.50 -2.64 36.92
N GLY A 427 -4.31 -3.92 37.27
CA GLY A 427 -2.98 -4.52 37.49
C GLY A 427 -2.08 -4.60 36.24
N ASP A 428 -2.65 -4.86 35.06
CA ASP A 428 -1.87 -4.97 33.82
C ASP A 428 -1.28 -3.63 33.37
N ARG A 429 -1.99 -2.54 33.64
CA ARG A 429 -1.60 -1.19 33.26
C ARG A 429 -0.59 -0.62 34.23
N LEU A 430 -0.79 -0.88 35.53
CA LEU A 430 0.19 -0.55 36.56
C LEU A 430 1.54 -1.23 36.25
N GLY A 431 1.53 -2.52 35.89
CA GLY A 431 2.75 -3.25 35.54
C GLY A 431 3.49 -2.68 34.33
N LEU A 432 2.76 -2.35 33.25
CA LEU A 432 3.36 -1.68 32.08
C LEU A 432 3.87 -0.27 32.44
N PHE A 433 3.11 0.51 33.21
CA PHE A 433 3.51 1.85 33.64
C PHE A 433 4.79 1.81 34.47
N LEU A 434 4.88 0.93 35.46
CA LEU A 434 6.08 0.75 36.28
C LEU A 434 7.28 0.31 35.44
N LEU A 435 7.09 -0.67 34.53
CA LEU A 435 8.13 -1.11 33.60
C LEU A 435 8.69 0.05 32.77
N LEU A 436 7.81 0.83 32.13
CA LEU A 436 8.23 1.95 31.30
C LEU A 436 8.90 3.05 32.12
N THR A 437 8.39 3.33 33.33
CA THR A 437 8.97 4.34 34.23
C THR A 437 10.38 3.94 34.65
N VAL A 438 10.59 2.69 35.06
CA VAL A 438 11.91 2.18 35.47
C VAL A 438 12.89 2.18 34.28
N LEU A 439 12.49 1.66 33.12
CA LEU A 439 13.35 1.65 31.93
C LEU A 439 13.69 3.06 31.45
N THR A 440 12.73 3.99 31.49
CA THR A 440 12.98 5.39 31.12
C THR A 440 13.95 6.03 32.10
N GLY A 441 13.78 5.83 33.41
CA GLY A 441 14.72 6.33 34.42
C GLY A 441 16.14 5.80 34.23
N ILE A 442 16.29 4.49 34.00
CA ILE A 442 17.58 3.86 33.70
C ILE A 442 18.21 4.46 32.43
N SER A 443 17.41 4.65 31.39
CA SER A 443 17.89 5.19 30.11
C SER A 443 18.33 6.65 30.21
N LEU A 444 17.57 7.50 30.93
CA LEU A 444 17.94 8.90 31.17
C LEU A 444 19.25 9.03 31.95
N VAL A 445 19.48 8.14 32.93
CA VAL A 445 20.74 8.13 33.68
C VAL A 445 21.89 7.64 32.81
N GLY A 446 21.68 6.59 32.01
CA GLY A 446 22.72 6.02 31.14
C GLY A 446 23.10 6.90 29.95
N TYR A 447 22.21 7.78 29.49
CA TYR A 447 22.46 8.73 28.38
C TYR A 447 22.43 10.19 28.84
N ARG A 448 22.77 10.45 30.10
CA ARG A 448 22.71 11.80 30.70
C ARG A 448 23.47 12.86 29.92
N ASP A 449 24.59 12.48 29.29
CA ASP A 449 25.46 13.40 28.54
C ASP A 449 24.85 13.83 27.20
N LEU A 450 23.85 13.08 26.70
CA LEU A 450 23.12 13.38 25.47
C LEU A 450 21.87 14.25 25.70
N LEU A 451 21.45 14.46 26.96
CA LEU A 451 20.20 15.17 27.27
C LEU A 451 20.23 16.66 26.88
N THR A 452 21.43 17.25 26.81
CA THR A 452 21.64 18.66 26.45
C THR A 452 22.03 18.84 24.98
N ALA A 453 22.22 17.76 24.23
CA ALA A 453 22.65 17.82 22.84
C ALA A 453 21.52 18.23 21.88
N GLY A 454 21.86 18.95 20.81
CA GLY A 454 20.91 19.31 19.75
C GLY A 454 20.71 18.19 18.71
N ALA A 455 21.70 17.32 18.55
CA ALA A 455 21.69 16.17 17.66
C ALA A 455 22.58 15.04 18.19
N LEU A 456 22.46 13.87 17.56
CA LEU A 456 23.34 12.72 17.81
C LEU A 456 24.47 12.71 16.77
N GLY A 457 25.71 12.56 17.22
CA GLY A 457 26.88 12.34 16.37
C GLY A 457 27.68 11.10 16.80
N GLY A 458 28.78 10.85 16.10
CA GLY A 458 29.68 9.72 16.38
C GLY A 458 29.18 8.38 15.83
N GLY A 459 30.11 7.43 15.61
CA GLY A 459 29.81 6.15 14.97
C GLY A 459 29.06 6.32 13.63
N ALA A 460 27.98 5.57 13.43
CA ALA A 460 27.14 5.66 12.24
C ALA A 460 26.14 6.84 12.26
N ALA A 461 26.02 7.55 13.38
CA ALA A 461 25.03 8.62 13.55
C ALA A 461 25.50 9.93 12.89
N ALA A 462 24.56 10.63 12.27
CA ALA A 462 24.73 11.99 11.76
C ALA A 462 23.42 12.77 11.99
N PRO A 463 23.47 14.12 12.04
CA PRO A 463 22.25 14.92 12.11
C PRO A 463 21.44 14.83 10.82
N VAL A 464 20.16 15.23 10.88
CA VAL A 464 19.30 15.46 9.73
C VAL A 464 19.30 16.96 9.42
N SER A 465 19.15 17.32 8.14
CA SER A 465 19.05 18.72 7.72
C SER A 465 17.97 19.47 8.51
N PRO A 466 18.22 20.73 8.93
CA PRO A 466 17.37 21.46 9.87
C PRO A 466 16.03 21.91 9.26
N SER A 467 15.94 22.05 7.94
CA SER A 467 14.70 22.49 7.27
C SER A 467 13.93 21.31 6.66
N LEU A 468 12.59 21.38 6.74
CA LEU A 468 11.73 20.41 6.06
C LEU A 468 11.91 20.48 4.53
N ASN A 469 12.18 21.68 4.00
CA ASN A 469 12.36 21.88 2.56
C ASN A 469 13.60 21.13 2.06
N GLU A 470 14.76 21.27 2.72
CA GLU A 470 15.98 20.53 2.35
C GLU A 470 15.75 19.02 2.39
N VAL A 471 15.12 18.49 3.45
CA VAL A 471 14.83 17.05 3.55
C VAL A 471 13.90 16.59 2.41
N TRP A 472 12.90 17.40 2.05
CA TRP A 472 12.01 17.14 0.91
C TRP A 472 12.79 17.11 -0.41
N HIS A 473 13.65 18.08 -0.66
CA HIS A 473 14.50 18.15 -1.85
C HIS A 473 15.47 16.96 -1.94
N HIS A 474 16.17 16.64 -0.85
CA HIS A 474 17.08 15.50 -0.81
C HIS A 474 16.35 14.15 -0.97
N THR A 475 15.09 14.04 -0.54
CA THR A 475 14.29 12.81 -0.71
C THR A 475 13.82 12.62 -2.15
N LEU A 476 13.49 13.69 -2.87
CA LEU A 476 12.98 13.63 -4.23
C LEU A 476 14.07 13.73 -5.30
N SER A 477 15.27 14.20 -4.95
CA SER A 477 16.38 14.37 -5.88
C SER A 477 17.00 13.04 -6.30
N PHE A 478 17.38 12.96 -7.58
CA PHE A 478 18.19 11.87 -8.17
C PHE A 478 19.66 12.27 -8.32
N LEU A 479 20.05 13.37 -7.66
CA LEU A 479 21.40 13.86 -7.56
C LEU A 479 21.86 13.71 -6.10
N ALA A 480 23.09 13.24 -5.90
CA ALA A 480 23.73 13.30 -4.60
C ALA A 480 24.16 14.75 -4.30
N ALA A 481 23.82 15.26 -3.11
CA ALA A 481 24.10 16.66 -2.74
C ALA A 481 25.59 16.88 -2.41
N ASP A 482 26.22 15.92 -1.73
CA ASP A 482 27.64 15.94 -1.35
C ASP A 482 28.57 15.41 -2.46
N SER A 483 28.18 15.58 -3.73
CA SER A 483 28.97 15.13 -4.87
C SER A 483 29.10 16.19 -5.96
N LEU A 484 30.02 15.94 -6.89
CA LEU A 484 30.23 16.74 -8.09
C LEU A 484 29.28 16.30 -9.21
N GLY A 485 28.00 16.07 -8.93
CA GLY A 485 27.01 15.74 -9.97
C GLY A 485 26.70 14.25 -10.14
N GLU A 486 27.03 13.41 -9.15
CA GLU A 486 26.70 11.99 -9.20
C GLU A 486 25.19 11.73 -9.20
N ARG A 487 24.75 10.90 -10.16
CA ARG A 487 23.35 10.44 -10.27
C ARG A 487 23.08 9.34 -9.24
N ALA A 488 22.41 9.69 -8.14
CA ALA A 488 21.99 8.76 -7.11
C ALA A 488 20.65 9.19 -6.50
N ALA A 489 19.63 8.36 -6.65
CA ALA A 489 18.37 8.54 -5.95
C ALA A 489 18.53 8.33 -4.43
N ALA A 490 17.69 9.02 -3.66
CA ALA A 490 17.62 8.89 -2.22
C ALA A 490 17.43 7.45 -1.73
N ASP A 491 18.04 7.13 -0.60
CA ASP A 491 17.85 5.86 0.08
C ASP A 491 16.41 5.76 0.64
N PRO A 492 15.84 4.55 0.76
CA PRO A 492 14.52 4.32 1.34
C PRO A 492 14.32 4.95 2.72
N PHE A 493 15.40 5.04 3.51
CA PHE A 493 15.37 5.66 4.84
C PHE A 493 15.01 7.14 4.80
N ASN A 494 15.29 7.86 3.71
CA ASN A 494 14.93 9.27 3.56
C ASN A 494 13.40 9.49 3.60
N ALA A 495 12.59 8.51 3.18
CA ALA A 495 11.14 8.60 3.33
C ALA A 495 10.71 8.58 4.81
N VAL A 496 11.44 7.85 5.67
CA VAL A 496 11.23 7.84 7.13
C VAL A 496 11.69 9.17 7.72
N LEU A 497 12.86 9.68 7.32
CA LEU A 497 13.37 10.98 7.77
C LEU A 497 12.43 12.13 7.38
N LEU A 498 11.89 12.09 6.17
CA LEU A 498 10.91 13.07 5.70
C LEU A 498 9.62 13.01 6.53
N LEU A 499 9.13 11.82 6.86
CA LEU A 499 7.97 11.67 7.75
C LEU A 499 8.24 12.23 9.15
N LEU A 500 9.42 11.92 9.72
CA LEU A 500 9.81 12.44 11.03
C LEU A 500 9.97 13.96 11.00
N SER A 501 10.58 14.51 9.94
CA SER A 501 10.74 15.95 9.74
C SER A 501 9.38 16.64 9.59
N ALA A 502 8.46 16.08 8.80
CA ALA A 502 7.12 16.64 8.63
C ALA A 502 6.30 16.64 9.93
N VAL A 503 6.38 15.57 10.73
CA VAL A 503 5.68 15.46 12.02
C VAL A 503 6.31 16.37 13.08
N SER A 504 7.63 16.58 13.04
CA SER A 504 8.37 17.42 13.99
C SER A 504 8.61 18.85 13.53
N LEU A 505 8.02 19.25 12.39
CA LEU A 505 8.16 20.57 11.78
C LEU A 505 9.64 20.98 11.54
N GLY A 506 10.48 20.03 11.12
CA GLY A 506 11.91 20.25 10.83
C GLY A 506 12.88 19.71 11.90
N HIS A 507 12.41 19.35 13.10
CA HIS A 507 13.27 18.91 14.21
C HIS A 507 13.57 17.40 14.23
N ALA A 508 13.82 16.79 13.06
CA ALA A 508 14.05 15.35 12.94
C ALA A 508 15.27 14.85 13.75
N SER A 509 16.35 15.64 13.81
CA SER A 509 17.56 15.32 14.58
C SER A 509 17.27 15.12 16.07
N ALA A 510 16.45 15.97 16.67
CA ALA A 510 16.04 15.86 18.06
C ALA A 510 15.16 14.61 18.28
N VAL A 511 14.25 14.30 17.34
CA VAL A 511 13.41 13.09 17.43
C VAL A 511 14.27 11.82 17.40
N LEU A 512 15.29 11.76 16.55
CA LEU A 512 16.21 10.62 16.47
C LEU A 512 17.06 10.48 17.74
N LEU A 513 17.58 11.58 18.28
CA LEU A 513 18.27 11.63 19.57
C LEU A 513 17.39 11.05 20.69
N TRP A 514 16.15 11.54 20.83
CA TRP A 514 15.21 11.04 21.82
C TRP A 514 14.77 9.60 21.55
N THR A 515 14.76 9.16 20.30
CA THR A 515 14.49 7.75 19.95
C THR A 515 15.58 6.82 20.48
N VAL A 516 16.85 7.23 20.43
CA VAL A 516 17.97 6.47 21.03
C VAL A 516 17.87 6.48 22.55
N ILE A 517 17.64 7.65 23.16
CA ILE A 517 17.45 7.79 24.61
C ILE A 517 16.25 6.94 25.08
N LEU A 518 15.18 6.83 24.30
CA LEU A 518 13.99 6.07 24.65
C LEU A 518 13.95 4.66 24.00
N ALA A 519 15.05 4.17 23.43
CA ALA A 519 15.05 2.94 22.66
C ALA A 519 14.62 1.71 23.47
N ALA A 520 15.11 1.58 24.72
CA ALA A 520 14.73 0.50 25.62
C ALA A 520 13.24 0.55 26.03
N PRO A 521 12.69 1.67 26.56
CA PRO A 521 11.27 1.73 26.90
C PRO A 521 10.34 1.61 25.69
N LEU A 522 10.69 2.19 24.52
CA LEU A 522 9.91 2.03 23.29
C LEU A 522 9.89 0.58 22.81
N SER A 523 11.04 -0.09 22.82
CA SER A 523 11.15 -1.53 22.53
C SER A 523 10.32 -2.38 23.51
N ALA A 524 10.36 -2.08 24.81
CA ALA A 524 9.53 -2.76 25.80
C ALA A 524 8.03 -2.60 25.53
N LEU A 525 7.60 -1.39 25.15
CA LEU A 525 6.20 -1.10 24.84
C LEU A 525 5.69 -1.92 23.65
N THR A 526 6.47 -1.95 22.56
CA THR A 526 6.08 -2.66 21.33
C THR A 526 6.07 -4.18 21.55
N ALA A 527 7.08 -4.72 22.26
CA ALA A 527 7.14 -6.12 22.65
C ALA A 527 6.01 -6.51 23.60
N TRP A 528 5.64 -5.66 24.56
CA TRP A 528 4.51 -5.89 25.47
C TRP A 528 3.18 -6.04 24.72
N TRP A 529 2.95 -5.20 23.70
CA TRP A 529 1.76 -5.30 22.85
C TRP A 529 1.78 -6.57 22.00
N ALA A 530 2.92 -6.90 21.39
CA ALA A 530 3.08 -8.12 20.59
C ALA A 530 2.91 -9.39 21.43
N ALA A 531 3.38 -9.39 22.68
CA ALA A 531 3.33 -10.52 23.60
C ALA A 531 1.90 -11.03 23.88
N ARG A 532 0.88 -10.18 23.70
CA ARG A 532 -0.55 -10.55 23.78
C ARG A 532 -0.97 -11.59 22.72
N LEU A 533 -0.20 -11.76 21.65
CA LEU A 533 -0.46 -12.78 20.64
C LEU A 533 -0.22 -14.20 21.14
N TRP A 534 0.74 -14.36 22.05
CA TRP A 534 1.28 -15.64 22.51
C TRP A 534 0.85 -15.98 23.94
N SER A 535 0.67 -14.98 24.82
CA SER A 535 0.27 -15.18 26.22
C SER A 535 -0.81 -14.19 26.67
N SER A 536 -1.74 -14.67 27.52
CA SER A 536 -2.74 -13.84 28.21
C SER A 536 -2.24 -13.28 29.55
N THR A 537 -1.24 -13.90 30.17
CA THR A 537 -0.75 -13.54 31.51
C THR A 537 0.22 -12.35 31.45
N SER A 538 0.17 -11.48 32.47
CA SER A 538 0.99 -10.26 32.53
C SER A 538 2.48 -10.54 32.77
N ALA A 539 2.81 -11.50 33.63
CA ALA A 539 4.20 -11.86 33.92
C ALA A 539 4.99 -12.28 32.66
N HIS A 540 4.40 -13.10 31.79
CA HIS A 540 5.02 -13.49 30.53
C HIS A 540 5.20 -12.31 29.56
N ARG A 541 4.26 -11.35 29.57
CA ARG A 541 4.37 -10.12 28.78
C ARG A 541 5.50 -9.22 29.31
N LEU A 542 5.69 -9.16 30.63
CA LEU A 542 6.79 -8.46 31.27
C LEU A 542 8.14 -9.07 30.90
N ILE A 543 8.28 -10.40 31.00
CA ILE A 543 9.50 -11.12 30.61
C ILE A 543 9.82 -10.89 29.13
N ALA A 544 8.83 -10.99 28.23
CA ALA A 544 9.02 -10.74 26.81
C ALA A 544 9.47 -9.29 26.51
N ALA A 545 8.86 -8.31 27.18
CA ALA A 545 9.20 -6.90 27.03
C ALA A 545 10.61 -6.59 27.52
N LEU A 546 11.02 -7.16 28.65
CA LEU A 546 12.37 -6.99 29.21
C LEU A 546 13.45 -7.69 28.36
N LEU A 547 13.21 -8.92 27.90
CA LEU A 547 14.13 -9.63 27.01
C LEU A 547 14.35 -8.87 25.70
N TRP A 548 13.30 -8.27 25.15
CA TRP A 548 13.39 -7.47 23.93
C TRP A 548 14.13 -6.15 24.16
N ALA A 549 13.74 -5.39 25.19
CA ALA A 549 14.34 -4.10 25.51
C ALA A 549 15.82 -4.16 25.92
N LEU A 550 16.26 -5.30 26.44
CA LEU A 550 17.64 -5.55 26.83
C LEU A 550 18.34 -6.54 25.89
N LEU A 551 17.91 -6.64 24.64
CA LEU A 551 18.60 -7.50 23.67
C LEU A 551 19.99 -6.91 23.32
N PRO A 552 21.09 -7.70 23.32
CA PRO A 552 22.42 -7.19 22.99
C PRO A 552 22.49 -6.51 21.61
N ALA A 553 21.76 -7.02 20.61
CA ALA A 553 21.67 -6.40 19.29
C ALA A 553 21.14 -4.95 19.31
N LEU A 554 20.17 -4.63 20.18
CA LEU A 554 19.67 -3.25 20.34
C LEU A 554 20.74 -2.36 20.99
N GLN A 555 21.46 -2.90 21.97
CA GLN A 555 22.47 -2.16 22.72
C GLN A 555 23.66 -1.79 21.83
N VAL A 556 24.11 -2.71 20.96
CA VAL A 556 25.14 -2.46 19.96
C VAL A 556 24.65 -1.42 18.95
N GLY A 557 23.45 -1.57 18.39
CA GLY A 557 22.90 -0.61 17.42
C GLY A 557 22.77 0.80 18.00
N ALA A 558 22.27 0.92 19.24
CA ALA A 558 22.16 2.20 19.93
C ALA A 558 23.53 2.80 20.28
N GLY A 559 24.47 1.98 20.76
CA GLY A 559 25.82 2.43 21.13
C GLY A 559 26.70 2.83 19.94
N GLN A 560 26.43 2.30 18.75
CA GLN A 560 27.14 2.63 17.51
C GLN A 560 26.45 3.72 16.67
N GLY A 561 25.31 4.27 17.12
CA GLY A 561 24.59 5.31 16.38
C GLY A 561 23.85 4.79 15.13
N ARG A 562 23.58 3.48 15.04
CA ARG A 562 22.89 2.84 13.91
C ARG A 562 21.38 3.04 14.01
N LEU A 563 20.93 4.27 13.73
CA LEU A 563 19.54 4.71 13.93
C LEU A 563 18.51 3.86 13.17
N GLY A 564 18.84 3.43 11.95
CA GLY A 564 17.99 2.55 11.15
C GLY A 564 17.75 1.19 11.82
N ALA A 565 18.81 0.59 12.40
CA ALA A 565 18.71 -0.67 13.14
C ALA A 565 17.89 -0.53 14.43
N VAL A 566 18.07 0.58 15.17
CA VAL A 566 17.30 0.89 16.38
C VAL A 566 15.80 1.02 16.07
N LEU A 567 15.45 1.81 15.03
CA LEU A 567 14.06 1.98 14.59
C LEU A 567 13.43 0.66 14.15
N ALA A 568 14.15 -0.15 13.37
CA ALA A 568 13.68 -1.46 12.95
C ALA A 568 13.42 -2.37 14.17
N HIS A 569 14.32 -2.41 15.14
CA HIS A 569 14.16 -3.19 16.37
C HIS A 569 12.93 -2.74 17.19
N ILE A 570 12.69 -1.44 17.33
CA ILE A 570 11.50 -0.93 18.03
C ILE A 570 10.21 -1.35 17.32
N LEU A 571 10.16 -1.28 15.98
CA LEU A 571 8.94 -1.48 15.19
C LEU A 571 8.61 -2.94 14.87
N LEU A 572 9.61 -3.83 14.86
CA LEU A 572 9.46 -5.27 14.51
C LEU A 572 8.34 -5.99 15.30
N PRO A 573 8.20 -5.86 16.63
CA PRO A 573 7.11 -6.50 17.37
C PRO A 573 5.72 -6.02 16.95
N VAL A 574 5.56 -4.71 16.70
CA VAL A 574 4.29 -4.15 16.23
C VAL A 574 3.96 -4.65 14.82
N LEU A 575 4.97 -4.76 13.95
CA LEU A 575 4.80 -5.32 12.61
C LEU A 575 4.21 -6.73 12.68
N VAL A 576 4.77 -7.59 13.53
CA VAL A 576 4.25 -8.95 13.74
C VAL A 576 2.82 -8.92 14.31
N LEU A 577 2.56 -8.06 15.31
CA LEU A 577 1.23 -7.89 15.91
C LEU A 577 0.16 -7.52 14.88
N VAL A 578 0.41 -6.47 14.09
CA VAL A 578 -0.55 -5.95 13.12
C VAL A 578 -0.71 -6.94 11.95
N THR A 579 0.37 -7.60 11.52
CA THR A 579 0.33 -8.65 10.49
C THR A 579 -0.53 -9.83 10.91
N VAL A 580 -0.33 -10.36 12.12
CA VAL A 580 -1.14 -11.48 12.64
C VAL A 580 -2.59 -11.06 12.82
N ARG A 581 -2.86 -9.83 13.27
CA ARG A 581 -4.22 -9.28 13.34
C ARG A 581 -4.87 -9.18 11.96
N ALA A 582 -4.15 -8.71 10.95
CA ALA A 582 -4.63 -8.62 9.57
C ALA A 582 -5.02 -10.01 9.03
N VAL A 583 -4.16 -11.02 9.22
CA VAL A 583 -4.43 -12.42 8.83
C VAL A 583 -5.64 -12.98 9.58
N ARG A 584 -5.72 -12.80 10.91
CA ARG A 584 -6.85 -13.31 11.73
C ARG A 584 -8.18 -12.67 11.34
N LEU A 585 -8.22 -11.35 11.18
CA LEU A 585 -9.42 -10.61 10.79
C LEU A 585 -9.91 -11.03 9.40
N HIS A 586 -8.98 -11.21 8.45
CA HIS A 586 -9.32 -11.69 7.12
C HIS A 586 -9.82 -13.14 7.13
N SER A 587 -9.24 -14.01 7.98
CA SER A 587 -9.65 -15.41 8.12
C SER A 587 -11.03 -15.56 8.77
N GLN A 588 -11.28 -14.91 9.91
CA GLN A 588 -12.52 -15.03 10.69
C GLN A 588 -13.76 -14.57 9.90
N ARG A 589 -13.67 -13.46 9.19
CA ARG A 589 -14.82 -12.92 8.43
C ARG A 589 -15.08 -13.69 7.14
N ARG A 590 -14.09 -14.40 6.59
CA ARG A 590 -14.30 -15.34 5.48
C ARG A 590 -15.10 -16.57 5.90
N ALA A 591 -14.90 -17.04 7.13
CA ALA A 591 -15.64 -18.17 7.71
C ALA A 591 -17.10 -17.81 8.00
N HIS A 592 -17.37 -16.57 8.43
CA HIS A 592 -18.73 -16.07 8.67
C HIS A 592 -19.46 -15.62 7.41
N ALA A 593 -18.76 -15.39 6.30
CA ALA A 593 -19.35 -15.01 5.01
C ALA A 593 -20.07 -16.19 4.31
N GLY A 594 -21.15 -16.68 4.93
CA GLY A 594 -22.20 -17.44 4.28
C GLY A 594 -22.99 -16.54 3.32
N GLN A 595 -23.29 -17.05 2.11
CA GLN A 595 -24.11 -16.52 0.99
C GLN A 595 -24.00 -15.04 0.54
N VAL A 596 -23.76 -14.06 1.41
CA VAL A 596 -23.68 -12.64 1.07
C VAL A 596 -22.25 -12.30 0.62
N THR A 597 -21.97 -12.45 -0.67
CA THR A 597 -20.65 -12.17 -1.27
C THR A 597 -20.17 -10.72 -1.06
N ALA A 598 -21.06 -9.79 -0.71
CA ALA A 598 -20.72 -8.39 -0.42
C ALA A 598 -19.99 -8.19 0.92
N LEU A 599 -20.26 -9.05 1.92
CA LEU A 599 -19.58 -9.04 3.23
C LEU A 599 -18.10 -9.46 3.16
N ARG A 600 -17.69 -10.08 2.04
CA ARG A 600 -16.30 -10.47 1.80
C ARG A 600 -15.41 -9.28 1.40
N LEU A 601 -15.99 -8.14 0.98
CA LEU A 601 -15.30 -7.12 0.19
C LEU A 601 -14.70 -5.95 0.99
N THR A 602 -14.93 -5.86 2.29
CA THR A 602 -14.58 -4.65 3.09
C THR A 602 -13.68 -4.91 4.29
N ALA A 603 -13.37 -6.16 4.63
CA ALA A 603 -12.85 -6.46 5.95
C ALA A 603 -11.36 -6.86 6.00
N GLY A 604 -10.62 -6.22 6.91
CA GLY A 604 -9.20 -6.52 7.21
C GLY A 604 -8.18 -5.79 6.34
N TRP A 605 -8.62 -4.96 5.38
CA TRP A 605 -7.74 -4.19 4.51
C TRP A 605 -7.07 -3.03 5.23
N GLU A 606 -7.74 -2.40 6.20
CA GLU A 606 -7.18 -1.30 7.00
C GLU A 606 -5.96 -1.79 7.79
N THR A 607 -6.11 -2.92 8.49
CA THR A 607 -5.01 -3.53 9.26
C THR A 607 -3.95 -4.15 8.35
N ALA A 608 -4.32 -4.67 7.18
CA ALA A 608 -3.36 -5.13 6.19
C ALA A 608 -2.53 -3.99 5.60
N ALA A 609 -3.16 -2.87 5.24
CA ALA A 609 -2.48 -1.69 4.71
C ALA A 609 -1.60 -1.04 5.79
N ALA A 610 -2.07 -0.98 7.04
CA ALA A 610 -1.24 -0.55 8.17
C ALA A 610 -0.02 -1.48 8.36
N ALA A 611 -0.20 -2.81 8.27
CA ALA A 611 0.92 -3.75 8.30
C ALA A 611 1.89 -3.55 7.13
N ALA A 612 1.37 -3.27 5.94
CA ALA A 612 2.17 -3.04 4.73
C ALA A 612 3.00 -1.75 4.82
N LEU A 613 2.41 -0.66 5.31
CA LEU A 613 3.13 0.60 5.55
C LEU A 613 4.16 0.47 6.68
N LEU A 614 3.81 -0.26 7.75
CA LEU A 614 4.74 -0.53 8.84
C LEU A 614 5.90 -1.43 8.40
N MET A 615 5.64 -2.41 7.53
CA MET A 615 6.69 -3.20 6.88
C MET A 615 7.62 -2.31 6.06
N ALA A 616 7.05 -1.38 5.28
CA ALA A 616 7.82 -0.43 4.49
C ALA A 616 8.72 0.44 5.36
N ALA A 617 8.23 0.95 6.49
CA ALA A 617 9.03 1.72 7.44
C ALA A 617 10.16 0.88 8.07
N VAL A 618 9.88 -0.38 8.46
CA VAL A 618 10.90 -1.29 9.01
C VAL A 618 11.98 -1.61 7.98
N THR A 619 11.60 -1.96 6.75
CA THR A 619 12.57 -2.28 5.69
C THR A 619 13.30 -1.05 5.19
N ALA A 620 12.67 0.13 5.19
CA ALA A 620 13.35 1.38 4.87
C ALA A 620 14.39 1.76 5.93
N SER A 621 14.12 1.45 7.20
CA SER A 621 15.07 1.66 8.32
C SER A 621 16.21 0.65 8.31
N ALA A 622 15.93 -0.60 7.92
CA ALA A 622 16.95 -1.64 7.79
C ALA A 622 16.77 -2.39 6.44
N PRO A 623 17.42 -1.92 5.36
CA PRO A 623 17.30 -2.49 4.01
C PRO A 623 17.53 -4.00 3.93
N VAL A 624 18.45 -4.51 4.74
CA VAL A 624 18.78 -5.94 4.87
C VAL A 624 17.55 -6.81 5.23
N LEU A 625 16.50 -6.24 5.82
CA LEU A 625 15.27 -6.95 6.15
C LEU A 625 14.30 -7.13 4.98
N LEU A 626 14.48 -6.44 3.84
CA LEU A 626 13.51 -6.48 2.73
C LEU A 626 13.33 -7.89 2.17
N VAL A 627 14.44 -8.54 1.79
CA VAL A 627 14.42 -9.89 1.22
C VAL A 627 13.79 -10.90 2.17
N PRO A 628 14.22 -11.03 3.44
CA PRO A 628 13.60 -11.99 4.35
C PRO A 628 12.15 -11.62 4.72
N ALA A 629 11.76 -10.34 4.74
CA ALA A 629 10.37 -9.93 4.96
C ALA A 629 9.45 -10.36 3.82
N VAL A 630 9.88 -10.17 2.56
CA VAL A 630 9.16 -10.64 1.37
C VAL A 630 9.04 -12.16 1.39
N LEU A 631 10.14 -12.88 1.62
CA LEU A 631 10.14 -14.34 1.70
C LEU A 631 9.24 -14.86 2.83
N SER A 632 9.25 -14.21 4.00
CA SER A 632 8.37 -14.55 5.12
C SER A 632 6.89 -14.36 4.77
N CYS A 633 6.55 -13.30 4.02
CA CYS A 633 5.20 -13.10 3.50
C CYS A 633 4.80 -14.18 2.50
N VAL A 634 5.69 -14.54 1.57
CA VAL A 634 5.45 -15.61 0.57
C VAL A 634 5.24 -16.96 1.26
N VAL A 635 6.16 -17.36 2.13
CA VAL A 635 6.09 -18.61 2.89
C VAL A 635 4.82 -18.63 3.76
N GLY A 636 4.52 -17.54 4.46
CA GLY A 636 3.29 -17.41 5.24
C GLY A 636 2.04 -17.51 4.37
N ALA A 637 2.02 -16.89 3.18
CA ALA A 637 0.89 -16.94 2.26
C ALA A 637 0.66 -18.36 1.71
N LEU A 638 1.74 -19.09 1.41
CA LEU A 638 1.70 -20.46 0.92
C LEU A 638 1.22 -21.42 2.03
N LEU A 639 1.79 -21.34 3.22
CA LEU A 639 1.45 -22.22 4.36
C LEU A 639 0.03 -22.00 4.88
N LEU A 640 -0.44 -20.75 4.90
CA LEU A 640 -1.81 -20.42 5.34
C LEU A 640 -2.84 -20.53 4.19
N GLY A 641 -2.38 -20.77 2.95
CA GLY A 641 -3.19 -20.91 1.75
C GLY A 641 -4.20 -19.77 1.57
N ARG A 642 -5.50 -20.12 1.55
CA ARG A 642 -6.58 -19.13 1.38
C ARG A 642 -6.66 -18.10 2.51
N GLN A 643 -6.19 -18.42 3.71
CA GLN A 643 -6.21 -17.50 4.86
C GLN A 643 -5.07 -16.46 4.77
N GLY A 644 -3.94 -16.84 4.17
CA GLY A 644 -2.75 -16.01 4.04
C GLY A 644 -2.73 -15.07 2.84
N ARG A 645 -3.80 -14.97 2.04
CA ARG A 645 -3.82 -14.16 0.82
C ARG A 645 -3.47 -12.68 1.04
N VAL A 646 -3.78 -12.15 2.21
CA VAL A 646 -3.43 -10.77 2.61
C VAL A 646 -1.93 -10.54 2.63
N LEU A 647 -1.12 -11.56 2.92
CA LEU A 647 0.34 -11.45 3.00
C LEU A 647 0.98 -11.10 1.65
N TRP A 648 0.32 -11.38 0.52
CA TRP A 648 0.80 -10.94 -0.81
C TRP A 648 0.78 -9.42 -0.98
N LEU A 649 -0.01 -8.69 -0.18
CA LEU A 649 -0.16 -7.24 -0.28
C LEU A 649 0.86 -6.48 0.58
N LEU A 650 1.32 -7.11 1.67
CA LEU A 650 2.25 -6.50 2.63
C LEU A 650 3.56 -6.00 2.01
N PRO A 651 4.26 -6.75 1.13
CA PRO A 651 5.54 -6.30 0.60
C PRO A 651 5.41 -5.17 -0.43
N ILE A 652 4.21 -4.85 -0.92
CA ILE A 652 4.03 -3.91 -2.05
C ILE A 652 4.57 -2.51 -1.70
N PRO A 653 4.18 -1.85 -0.59
CA PRO A 653 4.72 -0.52 -0.25
C PRO A 653 6.22 -0.56 0.01
N ALA A 654 6.71 -1.60 0.69
CA ALA A 654 8.13 -1.79 0.97
C ALA A 654 8.96 -1.83 -0.32
N VAL A 655 8.60 -2.70 -1.27
CA VAL A 655 9.30 -2.79 -2.56
C VAL A 655 9.23 -1.48 -3.34
N THR A 656 8.12 -0.75 -3.23
CA THR A 656 7.89 0.49 -3.99
C THR A 656 8.80 1.63 -3.54
N ILE A 657 9.02 1.78 -2.23
CA ILE A 657 9.96 2.80 -1.71
C ILE A 657 11.41 2.53 -2.18
N PHE A 658 11.75 1.29 -2.48
CA PHE A 658 13.07 0.91 -2.98
C PHE A 658 13.25 1.14 -4.49
N VAL A 659 12.17 1.37 -5.25
CA VAL A 659 12.24 1.53 -6.71
C VAL A 659 13.18 2.66 -7.15
N PRO A 660 13.14 3.89 -6.59
CA PRO A 660 14.06 4.96 -6.97
C PRO A 660 15.53 4.57 -6.81
N MET A 661 15.90 4.05 -5.63
CA MET A 661 17.27 3.60 -5.33
C MET A 661 17.72 2.46 -6.26
N LEU A 662 16.88 1.45 -6.46
CA LEU A 662 17.20 0.31 -7.34
C LEU A 662 17.31 0.72 -8.81
N ALA A 663 16.43 1.62 -9.28
CA ALA A 663 16.51 2.15 -10.63
C ALA A 663 17.79 2.95 -10.83
N SER A 664 18.19 3.75 -9.85
CA SER A 664 19.45 4.51 -9.88
C SER A 664 20.68 3.59 -9.82
N ALA A 665 20.63 2.52 -9.01
CA ALA A 665 21.71 1.54 -8.93
C ALA A 665 21.92 0.82 -10.26
N LEU A 666 20.83 0.45 -10.94
CA LEU A 666 20.85 -0.17 -12.27
C LEU A 666 21.32 0.80 -13.36
N ASP A 667 20.91 2.07 -13.33
CA ASP A 667 21.37 3.11 -14.28
C ASP A 667 22.88 3.34 -14.19
N ARG A 668 23.46 3.18 -12.99
CA ARG A 668 24.91 3.26 -12.75
C ARG A 668 25.70 1.99 -13.11
N GLY A 669 25.03 0.88 -13.42
CA GLY A 669 25.69 -0.43 -13.55
C GLY A 669 26.20 -1.02 -12.21
N SER A 670 25.84 -0.42 -11.08
CA SER A 670 26.16 -0.94 -9.75
C SER A 670 25.25 -2.12 -9.40
N SER A 671 25.75 -3.07 -8.59
CA SER A 671 24.94 -4.24 -8.22
C SER A 671 23.83 -3.86 -7.24
N PRO A 672 22.53 -4.05 -7.59
CA PRO A 672 21.41 -3.68 -6.72
C PRO A 672 21.39 -4.46 -5.41
N LEU A 673 22.00 -5.66 -5.40
CA LEU A 673 22.16 -6.48 -4.20
C LEU A 673 22.97 -5.78 -3.12
N VAL A 674 23.98 -4.98 -3.50
CA VAL A 674 24.83 -4.27 -2.54
C VAL A 674 24.06 -3.11 -1.93
N ALA A 675 23.36 -2.32 -2.76
CA ALA A 675 22.47 -1.25 -2.26
C ALA A 675 21.38 -1.77 -1.29
N LEU A 676 20.94 -3.03 -1.43
CA LEU A 676 19.96 -3.65 -0.53
C LEU A 676 20.53 -4.08 0.84
N ILE A 677 21.84 -4.32 0.93
CA ILE A 677 22.51 -4.74 2.18
C ILE A 677 23.28 -3.59 2.83
N SER A 678 23.48 -2.48 2.13
CA SER A 678 24.05 -1.25 2.68
C SER A 678 23.15 -0.68 3.77
N GLU A 679 23.78 -0.17 4.81
CA GLU A 679 23.09 0.44 5.95
C GLU A 679 22.90 1.94 5.73
N PRO A 680 21.76 2.53 6.16
CA PRO A 680 21.61 3.98 6.14
C PRO A 680 22.57 4.66 7.14
N GLY A 681 23.23 5.73 6.69
CA GLY A 681 24.11 6.55 7.51
C GLY A 681 25.59 6.35 7.18
N ARG A 682 26.49 6.83 8.05
CA ARG A 682 27.93 6.70 7.81
C ARG A 682 28.33 5.22 7.89
N HIS A 683 29.11 4.78 6.91
CA HIS A 683 29.74 3.48 6.95
C HIS A 683 30.83 3.44 8.04
N VAL A 684 30.77 2.43 8.90
CA VAL A 684 31.69 2.25 10.03
C VAL A 684 32.50 0.98 9.80
N ALA A 685 33.82 1.08 9.91
CA ALA A 685 34.76 -0.02 9.66
C ALA A 685 34.67 -1.13 10.71
N ALA A 686 35.12 -2.35 10.37
CA ALA A 686 35.14 -3.44 11.35
C ALA A 686 36.22 -3.20 12.41
N SER A 687 37.26 -2.43 12.08
CA SER A 687 38.23 -1.87 13.02
C SER A 687 37.62 -0.89 14.04
N GLU A 688 36.57 -0.15 13.67
CA GLU A 688 35.92 0.86 14.54
C GLU A 688 34.70 0.27 15.31
N ALA A 689 33.93 -0.62 14.69
CA ALA A 689 32.66 -1.15 15.24
C ALA A 689 32.65 -2.67 15.46
N GLY A 690 33.75 -3.36 15.24
CA GLY A 690 33.89 -4.81 15.35
C GLY A 690 33.29 -5.62 14.21
N ALA A 691 33.80 -6.84 14.03
CA ALA A 691 33.34 -7.77 13.01
C ALA A 691 31.92 -8.33 13.29
N PRO A 692 31.16 -8.74 12.25
CA PRO A 692 29.85 -9.37 12.44
C PRO A 692 29.96 -10.71 13.18
N ALA A 693 29.02 -10.95 14.11
CA ALA A 693 29.00 -12.16 14.93
C ALA A 693 28.87 -13.47 14.10
N PRO A 694 29.56 -14.56 14.47
CA PRO A 694 29.29 -15.88 13.93
C PRO A 694 27.90 -16.40 14.34
N VAL A 695 27.35 -17.34 13.57
CA VAL A 695 25.95 -17.83 13.73
C VAL A 695 25.59 -18.25 15.15
N TRP A 696 26.50 -18.91 15.88
CA TRP A 696 26.22 -19.36 17.24
C TRP A 696 26.11 -18.19 18.24
N GLN A 697 26.85 -17.09 18.04
CA GLN A 697 26.72 -15.86 18.84
C GLN A 697 25.44 -15.11 18.47
N GLN A 698 25.06 -15.11 17.18
CA GLN A 698 23.78 -14.56 16.71
C GLN A 698 22.58 -15.25 17.37
N LEU A 699 22.62 -16.58 17.54
CA LEU A 699 21.60 -17.35 18.23
C LEU A 699 21.44 -16.97 19.72
N LEU A 700 22.50 -16.45 20.33
CA LEU A 700 22.49 -15.93 21.72
C LEU A 700 22.05 -14.46 21.81
N GLY A 701 21.79 -13.81 20.68
CA GLY A 701 21.32 -12.42 20.61
C GLY A 701 22.40 -11.37 20.34
N PHE A 702 23.65 -11.78 20.08
CA PHE A 702 24.78 -10.89 19.78
C PHE A 702 24.92 -10.63 18.28
N ALA A 703 25.00 -9.35 17.89
CA ALA A 703 25.17 -8.94 16.50
C ALA A 703 26.65 -8.74 16.10
N GLN A 704 27.51 -8.49 17.09
CA GLN A 704 28.94 -8.24 16.93
C GLN A 704 29.74 -9.41 17.51
N ALA A 705 30.84 -9.77 16.85
CA ALA A 705 31.71 -10.84 17.28
C ALA A 705 32.47 -10.44 18.54
N PHE A 706 32.52 -11.35 19.52
CA PHE A 706 33.40 -11.25 20.68
C PHE A 706 34.30 -12.48 20.78
N ASP A 707 35.46 -12.32 21.40
CA ASP A 707 36.35 -13.44 21.70
C ASP A 707 35.79 -14.28 22.86
N PRO A 708 35.41 -15.56 22.64
CA PRO A 708 34.88 -16.42 23.70
C PRO A 708 35.88 -16.69 24.82
N ALA A 709 37.18 -16.61 24.54
CA ALA A 709 38.24 -16.85 25.51
C ALA A 709 38.52 -15.64 26.41
N ALA A 710 38.02 -14.46 26.06
CA ALA A 710 38.28 -13.22 26.79
C ALA A 710 37.88 -13.31 28.28
N GLY A 711 38.83 -12.98 29.15
CA GLY A 711 38.65 -12.77 30.58
C GLY A 711 38.08 -11.39 30.91
N LEU A 712 37.74 -11.14 32.18
CA LEU A 712 37.17 -9.86 32.60
C LEU A 712 38.23 -8.74 32.54
N PRO A 713 38.04 -7.68 31.74
CA PRO A 713 38.98 -6.55 31.66
C PRO A 713 39.17 -5.92 33.05
N GLY A 714 40.41 -5.70 33.47
CA GLY A 714 40.74 -5.13 34.78
C GLY A 714 40.80 -6.12 35.95
N ALA A 715 40.41 -7.39 35.76
CA ALA A 715 40.66 -8.43 36.77
C ALA A 715 42.15 -8.81 36.84
N GLY A 716 42.85 -8.79 35.70
CA GLY A 716 44.29 -9.02 35.65
C GLY A 716 45.09 -7.74 35.95
N GLY A 717 45.45 -7.51 37.22
CA GLY A 717 46.66 -6.74 37.56
C GLY A 717 46.50 -5.35 38.19
N THR A 718 45.31 -4.82 38.47
CA THR A 718 45.15 -3.56 39.21
C THR A 718 44.70 -3.79 40.65
N GLY A 719 45.48 -3.29 41.63
CA GLY A 719 45.25 -3.48 43.07
C GLY A 719 43.90 -2.99 43.63
N ALA A 720 43.10 -2.28 42.84
CA ALA A 720 41.76 -1.81 43.21
C ALA A 720 40.72 -2.95 43.35
N LEU A 721 40.96 -4.13 42.77
CA LEU A 721 40.04 -5.29 42.78
C LEU A 721 40.67 -6.55 43.37
N ALA A 722 41.73 -6.43 44.20
CA ALA A 722 42.44 -7.57 44.81
C ALA A 722 41.58 -8.44 45.76
N TRP A 723 40.35 -8.02 46.09
CA TRP A 723 39.39 -8.77 46.90
C TRP A 723 38.49 -9.70 46.07
N LEU A 724 38.52 -9.61 44.73
CA LEU A 724 37.80 -10.53 43.85
C LEU A 724 38.50 -11.91 43.86
N PRO A 725 37.77 -13.02 44.03
CA PRO A 725 38.35 -14.36 43.91
C PRO A 725 39.08 -14.57 42.58
N ALA A 726 40.24 -15.23 42.58
CA ALA A 726 41.01 -15.62 41.37
C ALA A 726 40.18 -16.39 40.32
N MET A 727 39.05 -16.96 40.73
CA MET A 727 38.06 -17.59 39.86
C MET A 727 37.39 -16.61 38.86
N LEU A 728 37.40 -15.30 39.16
CA LEU A 728 36.89 -14.22 38.31
C LEU A 728 37.94 -13.67 37.31
N GLU A 729 39.21 -14.07 37.45
CA GLU A 729 40.28 -13.83 36.46
C GLU A 729 40.34 -14.92 35.37
N ALA A 730 39.56 -15.99 35.52
CA ALA A 730 39.62 -17.18 34.65
C ALA A 730 39.28 -16.88 33.18
N ASP A 731 39.93 -17.60 32.26
CA ASP A 731 39.58 -17.60 30.84
C ASP A 731 38.09 -17.91 30.63
N TYR A 732 37.53 -17.42 29.52
CA TYR A 732 36.16 -17.67 29.06
C TYR A 732 35.02 -16.96 29.82
N TRP A 733 35.27 -15.86 30.53
CA TRP A 733 34.19 -15.06 31.13
C TRP A 733 33.21 -14.51 30.09
N ALA A 734 33.73 -14.10 28.92
CA ALA A 734 32.89 -13.64 27.81
C ALA A 734 31.87 -14.72 27.38
N LEU A 735 32.33 -15.97 27.21
CA LEU A 735 31.46 -17.09 26.89
C LEU A 735 30.43 -17.38 27.99
N ARG A 736 30.84 -17.37 29.26
CA ARG A 736 29.92 -17.61 30.40
C ARG A 736 28.81 -16.57 30.45
N LEU A 737 29.15 -15.30 30.27
CA LEU A 737 28.18 -14.21 30.26
C LEU A 737 27.25 -14.29 29.04
N ALA A 738 27.79 -14.58 27.85
CA ALA A 738 26.99 -14.76 26.65
C ALA A 738 26.00 -15.95 26.76
N LEU A 739 26.44 -17.07 27.35
CA LEU A 739 25.58 -18.22 27.62
C LEU A 739 24.51 -17.87 28.67
N LEU A 740 24.85 -17.13 29.72
CA LEU A 740 23.89 -16.69 30.73
C LEU A 740 22.79 -15.81 30.13
N ILE A 741 23.15 -14.93 29.19
CA ILE A 741 22.23 -13.99 28.53
C ILE A 741 21.35 -14.72 27.50
N GLY A 742 21.93 -15.50 26.59
CA GLY A 742 21.20 -16.03 25.42
C GLY A 742 20.71 -17.47 25.54
N ALA A 743 21.43 -18.35 26.24
CA ALA A 743 21.16 -19.79 26.20
C ALA A 743 19.81 -20.17 26.84
N PRO A 744 19.38 -19.59 27.98
CA PRO A 744 18.06 -19.88 28.54
C PRO A 744 16.91 -19.63 27.56
N LEU A 745 16.95 -18.50 26.83
CA LEU A 745 15.95 -18.18 25.81
C LEU A 745 15.96 -19.21 24.69
N LEU A 746 17.14 -19.54 24.17
CA LEU A 746 17.31 -20.50 23.07
C LEU A 746 16.78 -21.89 23.45
N VAL A 747 17.16 -22.41 24.61
CA VAL A 747 16.74 -23.74 25.09
C VAL A 747 15.23 -23.79 25.29
N VAL A 748 14.64 -22.80 25.96
CA VAL A 748 13.18 -22.74 26.18
C VAL A 748 12.43 -22.60 24.85
N ALA A 749 12.96 -21.82 23.90
CA ALA A 749 12.37 -21.66 22.57
C ALA A 749 12.38 -22.98 21.77
N VAL A 750 13.50 -23.70 21.75
CA VAL A 750 13.62 -25.00 21.05
C VAL A 750 12.67 -26.04 21.64
N LEU A 751 12.61 -26.14 22.98
CA LEU A 751 11.65 -27.02 23.66
C LEU A 751 10.21 -26.63 23.35
N GLY A 752 9.93 -25.33 23.26
CA GLY A 752 8.64 -24.78 22.84
C GLY A 752 8.26 -25.17 21.42
N MET A 753 9.18 -25.07 20.47
CA MET A 753 8.97 -25.45 19.07
C MET A 753 8.69 -26.96 18.92
N LEU A 754 9.41 -27.80 19.69
CA LEU A 754 9.30 -29.25 19.60
C LEU A 754 7.97 -29.82 20.12
N GLY A 755 7.20 -29.08 20.93
CA GLY A 755 5.86 -29.56 21.23
C GLY A 755 4.84 -28.53 21.65
N ALA A 756 4.83 -27.39 20.97
CA ALA A 756 3.66 -26.55 20.99
C ALA A 756 2.42 -27.28 20.44
N ARG A 757 1.29 -27.12 21.15
CA ARG A 757 -0.05 -27.50 20.69
C ARG A 757 -0.47 -26.79 19.39
N ARG A 758 0.14 -25.63 19.10
CA ARG A 758 -0.08 -24.82 17.88
C ARG A 758 1.03 -25.03 16.84
N ARG A 759 1.16 -26.26 16.34
CA ARG A 759 2.24 -26.68 15.39
C ARG A 759 2.42 -25.73 14.19
N GLY A 760 1.33 -25.22 13.61
CA GLY A 760 1.41 -24.35 12.44
C GLY A 760 2.12 -23.00 12.68
N LEU A 761 1.82 -22.31 13.79
CA LEU A 761 2.44 -21.03 14.11
C LEU A 761 3.93 -21.20 14.47
N MET A 762 4.25 -22.22 15.28
CA MET A 762 5.63 -22.47 15.68
C MET A 762 6.49 -22.96 14.53
N MET A 763 5.95 -23.73 13.59
CA MET A 763 6.64 -24.11 12.37
C MET A 763 6.97 -22.88 11.50
N ILE A 764 6.06 -21.91 11.40
CA ILE A 764 6.34 -20.64 10.70
C ILE A 764 7.45 -19.86 11.41
N CYS A 765 7.39 -19.71 12.74
CA CYS A 765 8.45 -19.06 13.53
C CYS A 765 9.81 -19.77 13.39
N GLY A 766 9.82 -21.11 13.38
CA GLY A 766 11.04 -21.91 13.20
C GLY A 766 11.64 -21.79 11.80
N LEU A 767 10.81 -21.91 10.75
CA LEU A 767 11.26 -21.77 9.36
C LEU A 767 11.75 -20.35 9.06
N THR A 768 11.08 -19.32 9.60
CA THR A 768 11.51 -17.93 9.44
C THR A 768 12.82 -17.66 10.19
N ALA A 769 12.98 -18.13 11.43
CA ALA A 769 14.24 -18.02 12.16
C ALA A 769 15.40 -18.73 11.43
N LEU A 770 15.18 -19.95 10.94
CA LEU A 770 16.18 -20.71 10.19
C LEU A 770 16.56 -19.99 8.88
N GLY A 771 15.58 -19.48 8.15
CA GLY A 771 15.79 -18.71 6.92
C GLY A 771 16.56 -17.41 7.17
N LEU A 772 16.26 -16.69 8.25
CA LEU A 772 16.96 -15.47 8.66
C LEU A 772 18.42 -15.74 9.02
N ILE A 773 18.71 -16.83 9.75
CA ILE A 773 20.08 -17.23 10.09
C ILE A 773 20.86 -17.62 8.83
N GLY A 774 20.24 -18.40 7.94
CA GLY A 774 20.84 -18.76 6.66
C GLY A 774 21.17 -17.52 5.83
N TYR A 775 20.22 -16.58 5.71
CA TYR A 775 20.43 -15.30 5.03
C TYR A 775 21.53 -14.46 5.67
N SER A 776 21.55 -14.34 7.00
CA SER A 776 22.60 -13.65 7.76
C SER A 776 23.99 -14.20 7.46
N SER A 777 24.15 -15.53 7.42
CA SER A 777 25.44 -16.17 7.12
C SER A 777 25.98 -15.91 5.70
N VAL A 778 25.08 -15.60 4.76
CA VAL A 778 25.44 -15.24 3.39
C VAL A 778 25.78 -13.75 3.33
N VAL A 779 24.92 -12.90 3.90
CA VAL A 779 25.06 -11.44 3.89
C VAL A 779 26.30 -10.98 4.65
N SER A 780 26.66 -11.63 5.75
CA SER A 780 27.87 -11.31 6.51
C SER A 780 29.17 -11.54 5.73
N ARG A 781 29.12 -12.20 4.57
CA ARG A 781 30.26 -12.45 3.68
C ARG A 781 30.26 -11.56 2.44
N LEU A 782 29.21 -10.76 2.24
CA LEU A 782 29.10 -9.85 1.11
C LEU A 782 29.70 -8.49 1.50
N ALA A 783 30.48 -7.91 0.58
CA ALA A 783 30.98 -6.55 0.71
C ALA A 783 29.84 -5.54 0.52
N ALA A 784 29.48 -4.84 1.59
CA ALA A 784 28.46 -3.79 1.59
C ALA A 784 29.01 -2.43 1.15
N GLY A 785 30.32 -2.24 1.22
CA GLY A 785 31.03 -1.02 0.83
C GLY A 785 32.52 -1.08 1.17
N THR A 786 33.19 0.06 1.07
CA THR A 786 34.59 0.24 1.47
C THR A 786 34.72 1.53 2.27
N ALA A 787 35.53 1.53 3.33
CA ALA A 787 35.92 2.75 4.02
C ALA A 787 37.42 2.71 4.31
N GLY A 788 38.16 3.76 3.91
CA GLY A 788 39.61 3.83 4.13
C GLY A 788 40.46 2.82 3.35
N GLY A 789 39.86 1.98 2.49
CA GLY A 789 40.54 0.83 1.87
C GLY A 789 40.14 -0.52 2.48
N GLU A 790 39.45 -0.52 3.62
CA GLU A 790 38.90 -1.72 4.26
C GLU A 790 37.56 -2.12 3.62
N VAL A 791 37.37 -3.41 3.31
CA VAL A 791 36.10 -3.95 2.81
C VAL A 791 35.12 -4.13 3.98
N LEU A 792 33.96 -3.48 3.87
CA LEU A 792 32.95 -3.47 4.92
C LEU A 792 31.95 -4.60 4.74
N ALA A 793 31.68 -5.35 5.81
CA ALA A 793 30.59 -6.31 5.86
C ALA A 793 29.26 -5.63 6.19
N ALA A 794 28.14 -6.21 5.72
CA ALA A 794 26.81 -5.74 6.07
C ALA A 794 26.49 -5.94 7.56
N HIS A 795 25.84 -4.95 8.18
CA HIS A 795 25.43 -5.03 9.57
C HIS A 795 24.24 -6.00 9.77
N ILE A 796 24.44 -7.01 10.61
CA ILE A 796 23.49 -8.10 10.83
C ILE A 796 22.53 -7.89 12.03
N GLY A 797 22.65 -6.80 12.77
CA GLY A 797 21.85 -6.54 13.98
C GLY A 797 20.33 -6.62 13.79
N PRO A 798 19.75 -6.07 12.71
CA PRO A 798 18.32 -6.22 12.40
C PRO A 798 17.90 -7.68 12.18
N LEU A 799 18.76 -8.50 11.56
CA LEU A 799 18.50 -9.93 11.34
C LEU A 799 18.50 -10.70 12.67
N VAL A 800 19.46 -10.42 13.56
CA VAL A 800 19.52 -11.00 14.91
C VAL A 800 18.29 -10.61 15.73
N SER A 801 17.83 -9.37 15.61
CA SER A 801 16.57 -8.91 16.22
C SER A 801 15.36 -9.71 15.71
N ALA A 802 15.25 -9.93 14.40
CA ALA A 802 14.16 -10.73 13.85
C ALA A 802 14.21 -12.21 14.28
N VAL A 803 15.39 -12.82 14.35
CA VAL A 803 15.59 -14.20 14.84
C VAL A 803 15.17 -14.32 16.31
N THR A 804 15.65 -13.41 17.15
CA THR A 804 15.37 -13.42 18.59
C THR A 804 13.90 -13.15 18.90
N LEU A 805 13.21 -12.34 18.08
CA LEU A 805 11.75 -12.18 18.17
C LEU A 805 11.01 -13.51 17.96
N CYS A 806 11.44 -14.31 16.98
CA CYS A 806 10.91 -15.66 16.76
C CYS A 806 11.20 -16.59 17.95
N LEU A 807 12.38 -16.49 18.56
CA LEU A 807 12.73 -17.26 19.77
C LEU A 807 11.88 -16.85 20.97
N ILE A 808 11.67 -15.55 21.22
CA ILE A 808 10.79 -15.04 22.29
C ILE A 808 9.36 -15.52 22.06
N ALA A 809 8.84 -15.44 20.84
CA ALA A 809 7.50 -15.93 20.50
C ALA A 809 7.33 -17.43 20.83
N ALA A 810 8.35 -18.24 20.51
CA ALA A 810 8.36 -19.67 20.82
C ALA A 810 8.50 -19.95 22.33
N ALA A 811 9.40 -19.26 23.01
CA ALA A 811 9.64 -19.43 24.45
C ALA A 811 8.40 -19.05 25.28
N ILE A 812 7.77 -17.91 24.98
CA ILE A 812 6.54 -17.46 25.68
C ILE A 812 5.36 -18.41 25.39
N SER A 813 5.30 -18.98 24.19
CA SER A 813 4.30 -20.00 23.85
C SER A 813 4.53 -21.31 24.61
N ALA A 814 5.79 -21.65 24.91
CA ALA A 814 6.18 -22.84 25.66
C ALA A 814 5.74 -22.77 27.14
N LEU A 815 5.83 -21.57 27.74
CA LEU A 815 5.51 -21.34 29.15
C LEU A 815 3.99 -21.37 29.46
N GLN A 816 3.13 -21.56 28.45
CA GLN A 816 1.68 -21.72 28.67
C GLN A 816 1.36 -23.08 29.33
N PRO A 817 0.41 -23.12 30.28
CA PRO A 817 -0.04 -24.37 30.89
C PRO A 817 -0.68 -25.30 29.84
N GLY A 818 -0.25 -26.58 29.82
CA GLY A 818 -0.81 -27.62 28.94
C GLY A 818 -0.08 -27.89 27.61
N SER A 819 1.18 -27.45 27.48
CA SER A 819 2.04 -27.79 26.33
C SER A 819 2.51 -29.26 26.38
N PRO A 820 2.21 -30.12 25.37
CA PRO A 820 2.34 -31.57 25.46
C PRO A 820 3.74 -32.18 25.76
N PRO A 821 4.90 -31.66 25.30
CA PRO A 821 6.21 -32.26 25.61
C PRO A 821 6.69 -31.87 27.01
N LEU A 822 6.17 -30.77 27.56
CA LEU A 822 6.57 -30.24 28.87
C LEU A 822 5.75 -30.86 30.00
N ALA A 823 4.64 -31.56 29.68
CA ALA A 823 3.91 -32.37 30.64
C ALA A 823 4.78 -33.50 31.22
N ALA A 824 5.75 -34.01 30.44
CA ALA A 824 6.71 -35.02 30.88
C ALA A 824 7.76 -34.51 31.89
N LEU A 825 8.04 -33.19 31.89
CA LEU A 825 8.98 -32.53 32.81
C LEU A 825 8.32 -32.06 34.11
N GLY A 826 7.02 -32.32 34.30
CA GLY A 826 6.26 -31.95 35.50
C GLY A 826 6.06 -30.43 35.67
N GLY A 827 5.49 -30.04 36.82
CA GLY A 827 5.22 -28.63 37.16
C GLY A 827 6.45 -27.76 37.45
N VAL A 828 7.66 -28.33 37.43
CA VAL A 828 8.92 -27.67 37.80
C VAL A 828 9.54 -26.88 36.63
N PHE A 829 9.18 -27.20 35.38
CA PHE A 829 9.77 -26.55 34.21
C PHE A 829 9.50 -25.04 34.14
N VAL A 830 8.24 -24.62 34.31
CA VAL A 830 7.84 -23.19 34.20
C VAL A 830 8.58 -22.29 35.20
N PRO A 831 8.66 -22.62 36.52
CA PRO A 831 9.39 -21.79 37.46
C PRO A 831 10.89 -21.75 37.16
N VAL A 832 11.53 -22.88 36.81
CA VAL A 832 12.97 -22.92 36.47
C VAL A 832 13.27 -22.13 35.19
N ALA A 833 12.46 -22.29 34.14
CA ALA A 833 12.61 -21.53 32.91
C ALA A 833 12.43 -20.03 33.15
N SER A 834 11.44 -19.65 33.96
CA SER A 834 11.19 -18.25 34.30
C SER A 834 12.32 -17.63 35.12
N THR A 835 12.88 -18.35 36.11
CA THR A 835 14.01 -17.86 36.91
C THR A 835 15.27 -17.69 36.07
N LEU A 836 15.57 -18.64 35.18
CA LEU A 836 16.70 -18.53 34.26
C LEU A 836 16.54 -17.33 33.31
N LEU A 837 15.34 -17.10 32.77
CA LEU A 837 15.08 -15.91 31.92
C LEU A 837 15.21 -14.60 32.69
N VAL A 838 14.75 -14.54 33.95
CA VAL A 838 14.94 -13.36 34.81
C VAL A 838 16.43 -13.11 35.08
N LEU A 839 17.21 -14.17 35.30
CA LEU A 839 18.66 -14.06 35.46
C LEU A 839 19.35 -13.55 34.18
N SER A 840 18.91 -14.02 33.00
CA SER A 840 19.37 -13.51 31.70
C SER A 840 19.07 -12.02 31.52
N ILE A 841 17.85 -11.59 31.89
CA ILE A 841 17.44 -10.17 31.86
C ILE A 841 18.33 -9.33 32.76
N ALA A 842 18.56 -9.77 34.00
CA ALA A 842 19.42 -9.07 34.95
C ALA A 842 20.86 -8.96 34.44
N ALA A 843 21.42 -10.05 33.93
CA ALA A 843 22.76 -10.08 33.35
C ALA A 843 22.90 -9.11 32.16
N SER A 844 21.91 -9.08 31.26
CA SER A 844 21.92 -8.15 30.12
C SER A 844 21.75 -6.69 30.52
N GLY A 845 20.93 -6.42 31.56
CA GLY A 845 20.78 -5.08 32.12
C GLY A 845 22.07 -4.54 32.75
N VAL A 846 22.77 -5.39 33.51
CA VAL A 846 24.09 -5.05 34.07
C VAL A 846 25.12 -4.83 32.94
N PHE A 847 25.10 -5.69 31.93
CA PHE A 847 25.96 -5.57 30.74
C PHE A 847 25.78 -4.22 30.01
N TRP A 848 24.55 -3.73 29.87
CA TRP A 848 24.28 -2.41 29.29
C TRP A 848 24.70 -1.24 30.19
N ALA A 849 24.43 -1.36 31.50
CA ALA A 849 24.60 -0.27 32.46
C ALA A 849 26.06 -0.05 32.87
N ALA A 850 26.85 -1.13 33.00
CA ALA A 850 28.24 -1.09 33.46
C ALA A 850 29.13 -0.06 32.73
N PRO A 851 29.22 -0.04 31.38
CA PRO A 851 30.09 0.91 30.68
C PRO A 851 29.61 2.38 30.75
N ARG A 852 28.34 2.63 31.10
CA ARG A 852 27.75 3.99 31.14
C ARG A 852 27.76 4.61 32.53
N LEU A 853 27.82 3.80 33.59
CA LEU A 853 27.70 4.24 34.98
C LEU A 853 29.02 4.28 35.75
N MET A 854 30.04 3.54 35.30
CA MET A 854 31.33 3.48 36.00
C MET A 854 32.27 4.62 35.53
N PRO A 855 32.96 5.34 36.45
CA PRO A 855 33.85 6.44 36.08
C PRO A 855 35.02 5.99 35.20
N THR A 856 35.26 6.71 34.10
CA THR A 856 36.25 6.46 33.05
C THR A 856 37.71 6.80 33.43
N ALA A 857 37.95 7.27 34.66
CA ALA A 857 39.17 8.02 34.98
C ALA A 857 40.49 7.19 35.09
N GLU A 858 40.47 5.85 35.07
CA GLU A 858 41.70 5.03 35.18
C GLU A 858 41.80 3.85 34.19
N LEU A 859 40.84 3.67 33.26
CA LEU A 859 40.79 2.56 32.30
C LEU A 859 40.61 3.07 30.87
N THR A 860 41.42 4.05 30.48
CA THR A 860 41.21 4.97 29.35
C THR A 860 40.97 4.33 27.98
N ASP A 861 41.35 3.07 27.75
CA ASP A 861 41.19 2.40 26.45
C ASP A 861 40.45 1.04 26.52
N ARG A 862 39.84 0.67 27.66
CA ARG A 862 39.15 -0.63 27.78
C ARG A 862 37.84 -0.54 28.54
N THR A 863 36.78 -1.04 27.91
CA THR A 863 35.48 -1.27 28.54
C THR A 863 35.59 -2.34 29.65
N VAL A 864 34.72 -2.25 30.66
CA VAL A 864 34.70 -3.13 31.84
C VAL A 864 34.26 -4.58 31.53
N THR A 865 33.76 -4.87 30.33
CA THR A 865 33.15 -6.18 30.01
C THR A 865 33.84 -6.90 28.85
N ALA A 866 34.23 -8.16 29.07
CA ALA A 866 34.92 -9.05 28.11
C ALA A 866 34.17 -9.29 26.79
N VAL A 867 32.85 -9.09 26.79
CA VAL A 867 31.95 -9.35 25.65
C VAL A 867 31.84 -8.15 24.70
N ASN A 868 32.31 -6.97 25.10
CA ASN A 868 32.29 -5.79 24.24
C ASN A 868 33.59 -5.01 24.45
N SER A 869 34.65 -5.37 23.73
CA SER A 869 35.95 -4.68 23.79
C SER A 869 35.91 -3.25 23.27
N GLU A 870 34.89 -2.90 22.47
CA GLU A 870 34.80 -1.63 21.76
C GLU A 870 34.03 -0.55 22.55
N PRO A 871 34.44 0.73 22.43
CA PRO A 871 33.80 1.84 23.13
C PRO A 871 32.39 2.16 22.58
N VAL A 872 31.60 2.86 23.41
CA VAL A 872 30.35 3.49 22.94
C VAL A 872 30.74 4.64 22.01
N LEU A 873 30.36 4.58 20.74
CA LEU A 873 30.82 5.50 19.69
C LEU A 873 29.95 6.76 19.54
N ILE A 874 28.78 6.80 20.18
CA ILE A 874 27.87 7.95 20.09
C ILE A 874 28.31 9.09 21.01
N GLU A 875 28.18 10.31 20.49
CA GLU A 875 28.60 11.53 21.18
C GLU A 875 27.57 12.66 21.01
N PRO A 876 27.50 13.61 21.97
CA PRO A 876 26.67 14.80 21.82
C PRO A 876 27.18 15.67 20.67
N ALA A 877 26.30 16.01 19.72
CA ALA A 877 26.68 16.81 18.55
C ALA A 877 25.75 18.01 18.33
N ALA A 878 26.26 18.99 17.58
CA ALA A 878 25.46 20.08 17.04
C ALA A 878 24.69 19.63 15.79
N VAL A 879 23.62 20.36 15.44
CA VAL A 879 22.84 20.08 14.22
C VAL A 879 23.67 20.36 12.95
N ARG A 880 24.60 21.32 13.02
CA ARG A 880 25.59 21.60 11.98
C ARG A 880 26.86 20.81 12.21
N THR A 881 27.49 20.38 11.11
CA THR A 881 28.78 19.66 11.14
C THR A 881 29.90 20.42 10.44
N LEU A 882 29.62 21.65 10.00
CA LEU A 882 30.60 22.60 9.48
C LEU A 882 30.62 23.89 10.33
N PRO A 883 31.75 24.63 10.31
CA PRO A 883 31.81 25.98 10.87
C PRO A 883 30.75 26.90 10.26
N ALA A 884 30.31 27.90 11.03
CA ALA A 884 29.20 28.78 10.64
C ALA A 884 29.46 29.50 9.31
N THR A 885 30.67 30.04 9.10
CA THR A 885 31.05 30.77 7.87
C THR A 885 30.96 29.90 6.61
N ALA A 886 31.43 28.66 6.70
CA ALA A 886 31.36 27.69 5.60
C ALA A 886 29.90 27.22 5.35
N ALA A 887 29.15 26.99 6.43
CA ALA A 887 27.75 26.57 6.35
C ALA A 887 26.83 27.66 5.77
N ASP A 888 27.04 28.93 6.13
CA ASP A 888 26.25 30.06 5.66
C ASP A 888 26.43 30.27 4.14
N LEU A 889 27.67 30.19 3.64
CA LEU A 889 27.94 30.25 2.20
C LEU A 889 27.52 28.98 1.43
N GLY A 890 27.44 27.84 2.11
CA GLY A 890 26.96 26.60 1.51
C GLY A 890 25.43 26.49 1.45
N THR A 891 24.70 27.14 2.36
CA THR A 891 23.23 27.19 2.39
C THR A 891 22.66 28.44 1.70
N GLY A 892 23.47 29.47 1.54
CA GLY A 892 23.15 30.66 0.75
C GLY A 892 23.17 30.42 -0.77
N PRO A 893 22.86 31.46 -1.56
CA PRO A 893 22.67 31.34 -3.01
C PRO A 893 23.92 30.93 -3.79
N ALA A 894 25.12 31.03 -3.22
CA ALA A 894 26.35 30.57 -3.86
C ALA A 894 26.50 29.03 -3.86
N GLU A 895 25.79 28.34 -2.95
CA GLU A 895 25.87 26.89 -2.68
C GLU A 895 27.31 26.34 -2.70
N THR A 896 28.24 27.09 -2.08
CA THR A 896 29.65 26.70 -2.05
C THR A 896 29.83 25.39 -1.31
N ARG A 897 30.82 24.60 -1.75
CA ARG A 897 31.17 23.35 -1.10
C ARG A 897 32.39 23.53 -0.20
N THR A 898 32.48 22.71 0.82
CA THR A 898 33.64 22.63 1.72
C THR A 898 34.36 21.32 1.52
N LEU A 899 35.67 21.37 1.30
CA LEU A 899 36.54 20.20 1.26
C LEU A 899 36.97 19.84 2.68
N VAL A 900 36.51 18.72 3.20
CA VAL A 900 36.89 18.23 4.52
C VAL A 900 38.01 17.21 4.38
N LEU A 901 39.15 17.50 5.00
CA LEU A 901 40.31 16.64 5.02
C LEU A 901 40.54 16.05 6.43
N SER A 902 40.98 14.80 6.46
CA SER A 902 41.46 14.16 7.68
C SER A 902 42.66 13.28 7.40
N SER A 903 43.64 13.31 8.32
CA SER A 903 44.80 12.42 8.28
C SER A 903 44.47 11.10 8.98
N SER A 904 44.79 9.98 8.35
CA SER A 904 44.77 8.63 8.95
C SER A 904 46.16 7.99 8.91
N HIS A 905 46.33 6.82 9.55
CA HIS A 905 47.59 6.06 9.51
C HIS A 905 47.98 5.58 8.10
N GLU A 906 47.03 5.56 7.16
CA GLU A 906 47.21 5.04 5.80
C GLU A 906 47.26 6.16 4.72
N GLY A 907 47.03 7.43 5.10
CA GLY A 907 47.10 8.58 4.18
C GLY A 907 46.13 9.72 4.54
N VAL A 908 45.83 10.59 3.58
CA VAL A 908 44.85 11.67 3.71
C VAL A 908 43.52 11.24 3.10
N THR A 909 42.42 11.45 3.82
CA THR A 909 41.06 11.26 3.28
C THR A 909 40.41 12.60 3.00
N ALA A 910 39.72 12.71 1.87
CA ALA A 910 39.05 13.91 1.42
C ALA A 910 37.56 13.66 1.18
N GLN A 911 36.72 14.56 1.68
CA GLN A 911 35.27 14.47 1.55
C GLN A 911 34.69 15.82 1.19
N LEU A 912 33.82 15.86 0.19
CA LEU A 912 33.12 17.06 -0.21
C LEU A 912 31.83 17.21 0.61
N ARG A 913 31.58 18.40 1.16
CA ARG A 913 30.38 18.70 1.95
C ARG A 913 29.67 19.92 1.39
N SER A 914 28.35 19.79 1.19
CA SER A 914 27.46 20.86 0.76
C SER A 914 26.67 21.45 1.94
N GLY A 915 26.10 22.65 1.80
CA GLY A 915 25.16 23.21 2.78
C GLY A 915 25.71 23.29 4.21
N GLY A 916 24.88 22.94 5.20
CA GLY A 916 25.27 22.90 6.62
C GLY A 916 26.19 21.74 7.04
N GLY A 917 26.67 20.93 6.09
CA GLY A 917 27.59 19.82 6.30
C GLY A 917 26.99 18.43 6.05
N ALA A 918 27.60 17.43 6.70
CA ALA A 918 27.21 16.02 6.67
C ALA A 918 25.86 15.80 7.38
N THR A 919 24.87 15.34 6.64
CA THR A 919 23.55 14.98 7.16
C THR A 919 23.07 13.62 6.64
N LEU A 920 22.22 12.92 7.40
CA LEU A 920 21.71 11.59 7.05
C LEU A 920 20.93 11.58 5.74
N ASP A 921 20.13 12.61 5.49
CA ASP A 921 19.28 12.73 4.31
C ASP A 921 20.07 12.97 3.01
N LYS A 922 21.34 13.37 3.12
CA LYS A 922 22.27 13.47 1.96
C LYS A 922 22.98 12.16 1.62
N HIS A 923 22.96 11.17 2.52
CA HIS A 923 23.61 9.88 2.27
C HIS A 923 22.95 9.12 1.11
N ARG A 924 23.75 8.37 0.34
CA ARG A 924 23.32 7.63 -0.85
C ARG A 924 24.05 6.29 -0.93
N SER A 925 23.40 5.22 -0.48
CA SER A 925 23.96 3.85 -0.52
C SER A 925 24.30 3.39 -1.95
N ALA A 926 23.51 3.81 -2.95
CA ALA A 926 23.77 3.52 -4.37
C ALA A 926 25.00 4.25 -4.94
N ALA A 927 25.45 5.33 -4.28
CA ALA A 927 26.65 6.09 -4.63
C ALA A 927 27.88 5.68 -3.80
N GLY A 928 27.67 5.08 -2.63
CA GLY A 928 28.70 4.79 -1.62
C GLY A 928 29.86 3.85 -2.04
N ARG A 929 29.91 3.41 -3.30
CA ARG A 929 31.10 2.80 -3.91
C ARG A 929 32.13 3.81 -4.42
N GLY A 930 31.79 5.10 -4.51
CA GLY A 930 32.63 6.14 -5.11
C GLY A 930 33.51 6.94 -4.14
N HIS A 931 33.26 6.88 -2.84
CA HIS A 931 34.13 7.53 -1.84
C HIS A 931 35.36 6.67 -1.54
N LEU A 932 36.07 6.21 -2.57
CA LEU A 932 37.48 5.90 -2.43
C LEU A 932 38.09 7.18 -1.86
N PRO A 933 38.72 7.18 -0.68
CA PRO A 933 39.60 8.28 -0.34
C PRO A 933 40.55 8.40 -1.53
N LEU A 934 40.64 9.57 -2.13
CA LEU A 934 41.70 9.82 -3.10
C LEU A 934 42.99 9.82 -2.29
N TRP A 935 43.60 8.65 -2.17
CA TRP A 935 44.79 8.46 -1.37
C TRP A 935 45.95 9.10 -2.13
N ALA A 936 46.54 10.14 -1.56
CA ALA A 936 47.86 10.61 -1.96
C ALA A 936 48.88 10.01 -0.98
N SER A 937 49.72 9.08 -1.43
CA SER A 937 50.90 8.64 -0.66
C SER A 937 52.12 9.47 -1.06
N ALA A 938 52.94 9.87 -0.09
CA ALA A 938 54.19 10.59 -0.36
C ALA A 938 55.28 9.68 -0.99
N THR A 939 55.10 8.36 -0.95
CA THR A 939 56.00 7.36 -1.52
C THR A 939 55.27 6.51 -2.58
N PRO A 940 55.84 6.33 -3.79
CA PRO A 940 55.32 5.36 -4.75
C PRO A 940 55.44 3.95 -4.18
N PRO A 941 54.42 3.09 -4.25
CA PRO A 941 54.55 1.71 -3.80
C PRO A 941 55.46 0.92 -4.76
N GLU A 942 56.63 0.48 -4.28
CA GLU A 942 57.61 -0.30 -5.06
C GLU A 942 57.16 -1.75 -5.38
N THR A 943 55.97 -2.18 -4.93
CA THR A 943 55.52 -3.59 -5.02
C THR A 943 54.17 -3.80 -5.72
N ALA A 944 53.76 -2.90 -6.62
CA ALA A 944 52.50 -3.01 -7.37
C ALA A 944 52.58 -3.86 -8.65
N ALA A 945 53.56 -4.77 -8.79
CA ALA A 945 53.73 -5.57 -10.01
C ALA A 945 52.99 -6.94 -10.01
N ASP A 946 52.50 -7.43 -8.86
CA ASP A 946 52.00 -8.82 -8.75
C ASP A 946 50.65 -8.99 -8.01
N SER A 947 49.85 -7.92 -7.86
CA SER A 947 48.48 -8.05 -7.33
C SER A 947 47.51 -8.33 -8.48
N PRO A 948 46.60 -9.32 -8.38
CA PRO A 948 45.63 -9.57 -9.44
C PRO A 948 44.75 -8.34 -9.59
N GLU A 949 44.71 -7.79 -10.82
CA GLU A 949 43.83 -6.73 -11.29
C GLU A 949 42.39 -6.97 -10.81
N THR A 950 42.07 -6.49 -9.61
CA THR A 950 40.74 -6.58 -9.03
C THR A 950 40.04 -5.27 -9.31
N GLY A 951 39.64 -5.11 -10.57
CA GLY A 951 38.68 -4.11 -11.06
C GLY A 951 38.60 -2.80 -10.28
N SER A 952 39.67 -2.00 -10.27
CA SER A 952 39.56 -0.57 -10.02
C SER A 952 38.73 0.02 -11.15
N GLY A 953 37.45 0.33 -10.90
CA GLY A 953 36.65 1.10 -11.85
C GLY A 953 37.39 2.40 -12.19
N GLU A 954 37.43 2.78 -13.46
CA GLU A 954 37.98 4.07 -13.88
C GLU A 954 37.30 5.18 -13.05
N LEU A 955 38.10 5.99 -12.35
CA LEU A 955 37.61 7.17 -11.62
C LEU A 955 36.83 8.07 -12.58
N SER A 956 35.73 8.67 -12.11
CA SER A 956 35.04 9.70 -12.89
C SER A 956 35.98 10.88 -13.15
N ASP A 957 35.77 11.62 -14.24
CA ASP A 957 36.61 12.79 -14.54
C ASP A 957 36.50 13.86 -13.44
N SER A 958 35.35 13.98 -12.77
CA SER A 958 35.20 14.83 -11.58
C SER A 958 36.02 14.35 -10.39
N ASP A 959 36.09 13.03 -10.19
CA ASP A 959 36.85 12.42 -9.09
C ASP A 959 38.35 12.57 -9.32
N LYS A 960 38.81 12.47 -10.57
CA LYS A 960 40.20 12.77 -10.95
C LYS A 960 40.55 14.22 -10.65
N ARG A 961 39.69 15.18 -11.02
CA ARG A 961 39.91 16.61 -10.74
C ARG A 961 39.92 16.92 -9.24
N LEU A 962 39.04 16.27 -8.47
CA LEU A 962 39.07 16.36 -7.02
C LEU A 962 40.37 15.76 -6.44
N ALA A 963 40.88 14.68 -7.04
CA ALA A 963 42.15 14.06 -6.66
C ALA A 963 43.31 15.00 -6.87
N ASP A 964 43.32 15.67 -8.02
CA ASP A 964 44.33 16.66 -8.38
C ASP A 964 44.31 17.81 -7.36
N LEU A 965 43.13 18.32 -6.97
CA LEU A 965 43.02 19.33 -5.92
C LEU A 965 43.60 18.81 -4.59
N VAL A 966 43.19 17.63 -4.14
CA VAL A 966 43.66 17.05 -2.87
C VAL A 966 45.17 16.84 -2.88
N ALA A 967 45.72 16.34 -4.00
CA ALA A 967 47.16 16.16 -4.16
C ALA A 967 47.91 17.48 -4.09
N ASN A 968 47.41 18.54 -4.74
CA ASN A 968 48.00 19.88 -4.65
C ASN A 968 47.89 20.45 -3.23
N VAL A 969 46.79 20.26 -2.52
CA VAL A 969 46.61 20.75 -1.14
C VAL A 969 47.55 20.03 -0.15
N VAL A 970 47.81 18.74 -0.35
CA VAL A 970 48.68 17.94 0.53
C VAL A 970 50.16 18.19 0.23
N VAL A 971 50.51 18.61 -0.99
CA VAL A 971 51.89 18.94 -1.40
C VAL A 971 52.22 20.39 -1.02
N PRO A 972 53.21 20.64 -0.14
CA PRO A 972 53.58 22.00 0.27
C PRO A 972 54.01 22.88 -0.92
N GLY A 973 53.50 24.11 -0.98
CA GLY A 973 53.90 25.12 -1.96
C GLY A 973 53.32 24.97 -3.37
N SER A 974 52.20 24.26 -3.54
CA SER A 974 51.51 24.15 -4.83
C SER A 974 50.84 25.49 -5.25
N GLU A 975 50.86 25.77 -6.56
CA GLU A 975 50.32 27.02 -7.14
C GLU A 975 48.87 26.92 -7.67
N ASN A 976 48.38 25.70 -7.96
CA ASN A 976 47.11 25.50 -8.68
C ASN A 976 45.87 25.31 -7.78
N VAL A 977 45.97 25.51 -6.47
CA VAL A 977 44.89 25.16 -5.52
C VAL A 977 43.67 26.06 -5.68
N ALA A 978 43.87 27.38 -5.81
CA ALA A 978 42.77 28.33 -5.98
C ALA A 978 41.97 28.08 -7.27
N ASP A 979 42.65 27.83 -8.38
CA ASP A 979 42.00 27.61 -9.68
C ASP A 979 41.19 26.30 -9.70
N LEU A 980 41.76 25.21 -9.18
CA LEU A 980 41.06 23.93 -9.05
C LEU A 980 39.89 24.00 -8.07
N ALA A 981 40.06 24.70 -6.94
CA ALA A 981 38.98 24.91 -5.97
C ALA A 981 37.86 25.77 -6.56
N PHE A 982 38.19 26.82 -7.31
CA PHE A 982 37.24 27.65 -8.03
C PHE A 982 36.48 26.84 -9.08
N GLU A 983 37.19 26.03 -9.89
CA GLU A 983 36.59 25.14 -10.89
C GLU A 983 35.55 24.19 -10.26
N LEU A 984 35.90 23.56 -9.13
CA LEU A 984 35.07 22.60 -8.38
C LEU A 984 33.97 23.25 -7.52
N GLY A 985 33.95 24.58 -7.40
CA GLY A 985 33.00 25.32 -6.56
C GLY A 985 33.24 25.11 -5.05
N ILE A 986 34.50 24.95 -4.66
CA ILE A 986 34.94 24.78 -3.27
C ILE A 986 35.38 26.14 -2.72
N GLY A 987 34.68 26.62 -1.69
CA GLY A 987 35.00 27.90 -1.05
C GLY A 987 35.87 27.80 0.20
N HIS A 988 35.91 26.61 0.83
CA HIS A 988 36.61 26.39 2.09
C HIS A 988 37.26 25.01 2.14
N VAL A 989 38.37 24.92 2.87
CA VAL A 989 39.05 23.67 3.23
C VAL A 989 39.04 23.55 4.75
N LEU A 990 38.53 22.44 5.27
CA LEU A 990 38.45 22.13 6.70
C LEU A 990 39.34 20.92 7.01
N VAL A 991 40.34 21.09 7.87
CA VAL A 991 41.15 19.97 8.36
C VAL A 991 40.67 19.58 9.75
N THR A 992 40.15 18.37 9.86
CA THR A 992 39.57 17.84 11.12
C THR A 992 40.61 17.17 12.01
N GLN A 993 41.61 16.52 11.41
CA GLN A 993 42.66 15.78 12.12
C GLN A 993 43.98 15.79 11.34
N GLY A 994 45.10 15.99 12.06
CA GLY A 994 46.48 15.86 11.54
C GLY A 994 47.24 17.18 11.47
N THR A 995 48.25 17.36 12.34
CA THR A 995 49.06 18.60 12.41
C THR A 995 49.92 18.82 11.16
N ALA A 996 50.53 17.76 10.63
CA ALA A 996 51.31 17.84 9.39
C ALA A 996 50.46 18.22 8.17
N LEU A 997 49.18 17.84 8.19
CA LEU A 997 48.23 18.22 7.15
C LEU A 997 47.85 19.71 7.27
N CYS A 998 47.66 20.24 8.48
CA CYS A 998 47.48 21.67 8.68
C CYS A 998 48.68 22.47 8.17
N GLU A 999 49.91 22.04 8.48
CA GLU A 999 51.13 22.69 7.98
C GLU A 999 51.22 22.67 6.44
N ALA A 1000 50.83 21.56 5.80
CA ALA A 1000 50.79 21.48 4.33
C ALA A 1000 49.78 22.50 3.75
N VAL A 1001 48.58 22.56 4.31
CA VAL A 1001 47.52 23.49 3.89
C VAL A 1001 47.92 24.95 4.09
N ASP A 1002 48.63 25.28 5.19
CA ASP A 1002 49.14 26.62 5.47
C ASP A 1002 50.18 27.11 4.44
N THR A 1003 50.87 26.19 3.77
CA THR A 1003 51.87 26.52 2.73
C THR A 1003 51.32 26.52 1.31
N ALA A 1004 50.09 26.06 1.10
CA ALA A 1004 49.45 26.05 -0.20
C ALA A 1004 49.05 27.47 -0.62
N SER A 1005 49.38 27.87 -1.84
CA SER A 1005 49.01 29.20 -2.32
C SER A 1005 47.51 29.28 -2.64
N GLY A 1006 46.91 30.47 -2.44
CA GLY A 1006 45.47 30.67 -2.67
C GLY A 1006 44.55 30.18 -1.56
N LEU A 1007 45.11 29.78 -0.41
CA LEU A 1007 44.36 29.50 0.81
C LEU A 1007 44.73 30.51 1.91
N SER A 1008 43.73 31.11 2.56
CA SER A 1008 43.93 31.96 3.74
C SER A 1008 43.37 31.31 5.00
N ALA A 1009 44.19 31.25 6.05
CA ALA A 1009 43.78 30.69 7.33
C ALA A 1009 42.70 31.57 7.97
N VAL A 1010 41.54 30.98 8.27
CA VAL A 1010 40.47 31.63 9.03
C VAL A 1010 40.71 31.43 10.53
N GLY A 1011 41.14 30.22 10.92
CA GLY A 1011 41.52 29.87 12.29
C GLY A 1011 40.98 28.51 12.75
N GLU A 1012 41.25 28.18 14.02
CA GLU A 1012 40.70 26.99 14.68
C GLU A 1012 39.21 27.18 15.02
N THR A 1013 38.43 26.14 14.79
CA THR A 1013 36.99 26.08 15.07
C THR A 1013 36.66 24.84 15.90
N ASP A 1014 35.43 24.75 16.41
CA ASP A 1014 34.94 23.57 17.14
C ASP A 1014 34.98 22.26 16.30
N PHE A 1015 35.14 22.37 14.97
CA PHE A 1015 35.16 21.25 14.02
C PHE A 1015 36.55 20.97 13.41
N GLY A 1016 37.57 21.75 13.77
CA GLY A 1016 38.91 21.68 13.18
C GLY A 1016 39.41 23.03 12.67
N ALA A 1017 40.57 23.04 12.01
CA ALA A 1017 41.15 24.25 11.43
C ALA A 1017 40.52 24.54 10.06
N LEU A 1018 40.18 25.80 9.81
CA LEU A 1018 39.46 26.23 8.60
C LEU A 1018 40.30 27.21 7.78
N TRP A 1019 40.35 26.97 6.47
CA TRP A 1019 40.93 27.87 5.46
C TRP A 1019 39.86 28.28 4.46
N ARG A 1020 39.95 29.53 4.02
CA ARG A 1020 39.13 30.10 2.95
C ARG A 1020 39.94 30.08 1.66
N VAL A 1021 39.27 29.76 0.55
CA VAL A 1021 39.87 29.85 -0.78
C VAL A 1021 39.85 31.31 -1.22
N GLU A 1022 41.01 31.84 -1.59
CA GLU A 1022 41.17 33.16 -2.20
C GLU A 1022 41.44 32.99 -3.68
N SER A 1023 40.46 33.33 -4.50
CA SER A 1023 40.61 33.39 -5.95
C SER A 1023 40.61 34.84 -6.39
N GLN A 1024 41.72 35.30 -6.98
CA GLN A 1024 41.80 36.63 -7.59
C GLN A 1024 40.73 36.80 -8.67
N ALA A 1025 40.37 35.70 -9.34
CA ALA A 1025 39.31 35.69 -10.34
C ALA A 1025 37.92 35.99 -9.77
N SER A 1026 37.70 35.95 -8.45
CA SER A 1026 36.38 36.18 -7.83
C SER A 1026 36.13 37.62 -7.39
N GLU A 1027 37.18 38.41 -7.18
CA GLU A 1027 37.06 39.78 -6.62
C GLU A 1027 36.40 40.74 -7.60
N ASP A 1028 36.55 40.51 -8.91
CA ASP A 1028 36.07 41.38 -9.99
C ASP A 1028 34.78 40.85 -10.69
N LEU A 1029 34.25 39.69 -10.29
CA LEU A 1029 33.10 39.07 -10.99
C LEU A 1029 31.78 39.75 -10.66
N ALA A 1030 30.90 39.82 -11.67
CA ALA A 1030 29.52 40.22 -11.42
C ALA A 1030 28.76 39.14 -10.64
N ALA A 1031 28.02 39.56 -9.62
CA ALA A 1031 27.20 38.67 -8.81
C ALA A 1031 25.95 39.42 -8.29
N PRO A 1032 24.87 38.71 -7.93
CA PRO A 1032 23.78 39.30 -7.17
C PRO A 1032 24.29 39.77 -5.80
N ALA A 1033 23.68 40.82 -5.26
CA ALA A 1033 24.06 41.40 -3.97
C ALA A 1033 24.10 40.38 -2.81
N GLU A 1034 23.29 39.32 -2.86
CA GLU A 1034 23.24 38.25 -1.86
C GLU A 1034 24.48 37.34 -1.85
N MET A 1035 25.28 37.35 -2.93
CA MET A 1035 26.52 36.56 -3.08
C MET A 1035 27.79 37.42 -2.98
N ALA A 1036 27.68 38.67 -2.54
CA ALA A 1036 28.81 39.57 -2.40
C ALA A 1036 29.90 38.95 -1.47
N GLY A 1037 31.12 38.82 -1.99
CA GLY A 1037 32.25 38.24 -1.27
C GLY A 1037 32.26 36.71 -1.21
N ALA A 1038 31.44 36.00 -1.99
CA ALA A 1038 31.58 34.56 -2.18
C ALA A 1038 32.83 34.24 -3.03
N PRO A 1039 33.74 33.34 -2.59
CA PRO A 1039 34.98 33.05 -3.32
C PRO A 1039 34.75 32.28 -4.63
N THR A 1040 33.62 31.59 -4.74
CA THR A 1040 33.18 30.84 -5.92
C THR A 1040 31.68 30.55 -5.79
N ALA A 1041 31.07 29.98 -6.83
CA ALA A 1041 29.70 29.51 -6.81
C ALA A 1041 29.57 28.17 -7.55
N TRP A 1042 28.51 27.44 -7.23
CA TRP A 1042 28.16 26.19 -7.89
C TRP A 1042 27.90 26.35 -9.40
N ALA A 1043 27.33 27.48 -9.81
CA ALA A 1043 27.08 27.84 -11.20
C ALA A 1043 27.65 29.22 -11.54
N ARG A 1044 28.08 29.40 -12.79
CA ARG A 1044 28.75 30.61 -13.27
C ARG A 1044 28.58 30.80 -14.78
N ILE A 1045 28.85 32.01 -15.27
CA ILE A 1045 28.98 32.33 -16.69
C ILE A 1045 30.48 32.38 -17.04
N VAL A 1046 30.88 31.71 -18.11
CA VAL A 1046 32.28 31.66 -18.61
C VAL A 1046 32.37 32.00 -20.09
N THR A 1047 33.54 32.44 -20.54
CA THR A 1047 33.89 32.62 -21.97
C THR A 1047 34.18 31.28 -22.65
N ALA A 1048 34.44 31.29 -23.96
CA ALA A 1048 34.86 30.11 -24.71
C ALA A 1048 36.21 29.54 -24.24
N GLU A 1049 37.09 30.41 -23.74
CA GLU A 1049 38.39 30.09 -23.17
C GLU A 1049 38.29 29.53 -21.74
N GLY A 1050 37.12 29.67 -21.10
CA GLY A 1050 36.86 29.17 -19.75
C GLY A 1050 37.04 30.22 -18.64
N ASP A 1051 37.27 31.48 -18.99
CA ASP A 1051 37.44 32.57 -18.02
C ASP A 1051 36.09 32.93 -17.39
N PRO A 1052 35.99 33.04 -16.05
CA PRO A 1052 34.75 33.38 -15.36
C PRO A 1052 34.38 34.85 -15.56
N VAL A 1053 33.09 35.10 -15.73
CA VAL A 1053 32.53 36.44 -15.97
C VAL A 1053 31.54 36.85 -14.88
N ALA A 1054 30.66 35.93 -14.47
CA ALA A 1054 29.67 36.19 -13.44
C ALA A 1054 29.35 34.93 -12.61
N LEU A 1055 29.03 35.12 -11.33
CA LEU A 1055 28.54 34.07 -10.44
C LEU A 1055 27.00 34.02 -10.47
N LEU A 1056 26.44 32.81 -10.56
CA LEU A 1056 24.99 32.61 -10.64
C LEU A 1056 24.43 32.03 -9.33
N PRO A 1057 23.30 32.55 -8.84
CA PRO A 1057 22.68 32.03 -7.64
C PRO A 1057 22.00 30.68 -7.93
N SER A 1058 22.12 29.73 -7.01
CA SER A 1058 21.43 28.45 -7.05
C SER A 1058 20.69 28.14 -5.75
N ASP A 1059 19.62 27.36 -5.89
CA ASP A 1059 18.82 26.83 -4.79
C ASP A 1059 18.61 25.33 -5.01
N HIS A 1060 19.26 24.52 -4.20
CA HIS A 1060 19.27 23.06 -4.24
C HIS A 1060 19.62 22.49 -5.62
N HIS A 1061 20.73 22.97 -6.21
CA HIS A 1061 21.19 22.61 -7.56
C HIS A 1061 20.20 22.96 -8.68
N ARG A 1062 19.42 24.02 -8.51
CA ARG A 1062 18.57 24.63 -9.53
C ARG A 1062 18.87 26.12 -9.63
N ILE A 1063 18.74 26.66 -10.83
CA ILE A 1063 18.87 28.09 -11.09
C ILE A 1063 17.51 28.59 -11.56
N SER A 1064 17.06 29.67 -10.94
CA SER A 1064 15.92 30.48 -11.36
C SER A 1064 16.33 31.92 -11.10
N ALA A 1065 17.19 32.44 -11.97
CA ALA A 1065 17.87 33.71 -11.77
C ALA A 1065 17.43 34.74 -12.80
N ASP A 1066 17.16 35.95 -12.33
CA ASP A 1066 17.06 37.13 -13.19
C ASP A 1066 18.46 37.65 -13.46
N LEU A 1067 18.93 37.56 -14.71
CA LEU A 1067 20.28 37.97 -15.07
C LEU A 1067 20.47 39.49 -14.98
N SER A 1068 19.37 40.28 -14.99
CA SER A 1068 19.43 41.73 -14.77
C SER A 1068 19.86 42.13 -13.36
N ALA A 1069 19.83 41.20 -12.41
CA ALA A 1069 20.27 41.41 -11.04
C ALA A 1069 21.80 41.23 -10.85
N LEU A 1070 22.52 40.83 -11.91
CA LEU A 1070 23.98 40.71 -11.89
C LEU A 1070 24.62 42.10 -12.01
N ALA A 1071 25.41 42.48 -11.02
CA ALA A 1071 26.18 43.71 -11.02
C ALA A 1071 27.63 43.43 -10.62
N THR A 1072 28.56 44.21 -11.16
CA THR A 1072 29.95 44.20 -10.72
C THR A 1072 30.07 44.71 -9.28
N PRO A 1073 31.20 44.49 -8.58
CA PRO A 1073 31.40 44.98 -7.21
C PRO A 1073 31.16 46.50 -7.06
N ASP A 1074 31.42 47.27 -8.11
CA ASP A 1074 31.22 48.72 -8.18
C ASP A 1074 29.76 49.14 -8.47
N GLY A 1075 28.86 48.16 -8.65
CA GLY A 1075 27.44 48.37 -8.90
C GLY A 1075 27.11 48.70 -10.37
N GLU A 1076 28.05 48.48 -11.29
CA GLU A 1076 27.82 48.65 -12.72
C GLU A 1076 27.08 47.44 -13.29
N VAL A 1077 26.32 47.67 -14.37
CA VAL A 1077 25.63 46.61 -15.09
C VAL A 1077 26.66 45.74 -15.79
N LEU A 1078 26.40 44.43 -15.89
CA LEU A 1078 27.26 43.51 -16.61
C LEU A 1078 27.39 43.94 -18.09
N GLU A 1079 28.58 44.38 -18.50
CA GLU A 1079 28.91 44.67 -19.90
C GLU A 1079 29.68 43.48 -20.49
N LEU A 1080 29.23 42.97 -21.64
CA LEU A 1080 29.80 41.81 -22.33
C LEU A 1080 30.31 42.21 -23.72
N ASP A 1081 31.35 41.53 -24.20
CA ASP A 1081 31.89 41.74 -25.55
C ASP A 1081 31.03 40.99 -26.59
N PRO A 1082 30.40 41.68 -27.57
CA PRO A 1082 29.58 41.05 -28.59
C PRO A 1082 30.34 40.08 -29.51
N GLU A 1083 31.68 40.13 -29.57
CA GLU A 1083 32.48 39.19 -30.38
C GLU A 1083 32.80 37.87 -29.64
N THR A 1084 32.52 37.78 -28.34
CA THR A 1084 32.85 36.62 -27.50
C THR A 1084 31.64 35.69 -27.29
N GLU A 1085 31.87 34.37 -27.33
CA GLU A 1085 30.83 33.38 -26.98
C GLU A 1085 30.78 33.11 -25.48
N TYR A 1086 29.57 33.13 -24.90
CA TYR A 1086 29.35 32.90 -23.47
C TYR A 1086 28.62 31.57 -23.19
N TYR A 1087 28.97 30.99 -22.05
CA TYR A 1087 28.47 29.69 -21.61
C TYR A 1087 28.03 29.72 -20.15
N VAL A 1088 26.92 29.07 -19.84
CA VAL A 1088 26.56 28.76 -18.44
C VAL A 1088 27.26 27.47 -18.04
N GLN A 1089 28.20 27.55 -17.10
CA GLN A 1089 28.97 26.44 -16.56
C GLN A 1089 28.47 26.04 -15.16
N ILE A 1090 28.43 24.73 -14.91
CA ILE A 1090 28.09 24.15 -13.61
C ILE A 1090 29.26 23.32 -13.10
N ALA A 1091 29.61 23.47 -11.82
CA ALA A 1091 30.56 22.61 -11.10
C ALA A 1091 29.96 21.24 -10.76
N ALA A 1092 29.57 20.51 -11.80
CA ALA A 1092 29.02 19.17 -11.77
C ALA A 1092 29.42 18.40 -13.03
N GLU A 1093 29.57 17.09 -12.87
CA GLU A 1093 29.90 16.13 -13.91
C GLU A 1093 28.88 16.24 -15.05
N ARG A 1094 29.35 15.96 -16.26
CA ARG A 1094 28.58 15.96 -17.51
C ARG A 1094 27.54 14.82 -17.59
N ALA A 1095 26.73 14.65 -16.56
CA ALA A 1095 25.63 13.70 -16.53
C ALA A 1095 24.51 14.09 -17.51
N ALA A 1096 23.87 13.10 -18.10
CA ALA A 1096 22.66 13.31 -18.89
C ALA A 1096 21.47 13.65 -17.98
N GLY A 1097 20.74 14.73 -18.28
CA GLY A 1097 19.53 15.11 -17.52
C GLY A 1097 19.42 16.59 -17.18
N TRP A 1098 20.50 17.36 -17.33
CA TRP A 1098 20.49 18.81 -17.20
C TRP A 1098 19.78 19.46 -18.39
N ALA A 1099 18.83 20.34 -18.09
CA ALA A 1099 18.17 21.21 -19.05
C ALA A 1099 18.30 22.66 -18.57
N ALA A 1100 18.59 23.56 -19.52
CA ALA A 1100 18.66 24.99 -19.27
C ALA A 1100 17.79 25.71 -20.31
N ALA A 1101 17.15 26.80 -19.91
CA ALA A 1101 16.35 27.66 -20.75
C ALA A 1101 16.57 29.13 -20.37
N LEU A 1102 16.57 30.01 -21.38
CA LEU A 1102 16.59 31.45 -21.21
C LEU A 1102 15.27 32.00 -21.78
N ASP A 1103 14.48 32.68 -20.95
CA ASP A 1103 13.14 33.18 -21.30
C ASP A 1103 12.21 32.12 -21.93
N GLY A 1104 12.33 30.88 -21.45
CA GLY A 1104 11.58 29.73 -21.95
C GLY A 1104 12.11 29.11 -23.24
N GLN A 1105 13.18 29.64 -23.85
CA GLN A 1105 13.86 29.03 -24.99
C GLN A 1105 14.96 28.05 -24.52
N PRO A 1106 14.94 26.78 -24.94
CA PRO A 1106 15.90 25.78 -24.49
C PRO A 1106 17.32 26.08 -25.01
N LEU A 1107 18.29 26.11 -24.10
CA LEU A 1107 19.71 26.28 -24.43
C LEU A 1107 20.34 24.98 -24.92
N ARG A 1108 21.32 25.10 -25.82
CA ARG A 1108 22.02 23.93 -26.39
C ARG A 1108 23.17 23.51 -25.46
N PRO A 1109 23.24 22.23 -25.04
CA PRO A 1109 24.36 21.75 -24.26
C PRO A 1109 25.62 21.60 -25.13
N VAL A 1110 26.79 21.88 -24.55
CA VAL A 1110 28.09 21.71 -25.22
C VAL A 1110 28.36 20.22 -25.48
N THR A 1111 28.62 19.87 -26.73
CA THR A 1111 28.90 18.51 -27.22
C THR A 1111 30.28 18.45 -27.88
N ALA A 1112 30.85 17.25 -28.02
CA ALA A 1112 32.13 17.08 -28.73
C ALA A 1112 32.12 17.72 -30.13
N SER A 1113 30.95 17.76 -30.77
CA SER A 1113 30.73 18.35 -32.09
C SER A 1113 30.57 19.88 -32.11
N SER A 1114 30.40 20.54 -30.97
CA SER A 1114 30.16 21.99 -30.90
C SER A 1114 31.41 22.83 -30.64
N LEU A 1115 32.54 22.22 -30.25
CA LEU A 1115 33.78 22.94 -29.89
C LEU A 1115 34.72 23.26 -31.09
N GLY A 1116 34.25 23.09 -32.33
CA GLY A 1116 35.04 23.37 -33.53
C GLY A 1116 36.18 22.37 -33.79
N PRO A 1117 36.82 22.41 -34.98
CA PRO A 1117 37.96 21.55 -35.31
C PRO A 1117 39.25 22.13 -34.70
N GLY A 1118 39.58 21.77 -33.45
CA GLY A 1118 40.85 22.18 -32.83
C GLY A 1118 40.97 21.98 -31.31
N THR A 1119 39.87 21.84 -30.57
CA THR A 1119 39.89 21.53 -29.13
C THR A 1119 40.07 20.03 -28.91
N GLU A 1120 41.24 19.62 -28.40
CA GLU A 1120 41.58 18.22 -28.15
C GLU A 1120 40.87 17.61 -26.93
N GLU A 1121 40.40 18.43 -25.97
CA GLU A 1121 39.74 17.96 -24.75
C GLU A 1121 38.40 18.66 -24.50
N ILE A 1122 37.38 17.88 -24.15
CA ILE A 1122 36.06 18.39 -23.78
C ILE A 1122 36.05 18.62 -22.27
N PRO A 1123 35.60 19.78 -21.75
CA PRO A 1123 35.52 20.01 -20.32
C PRO A 1123 34.63 18.97 -19.62
N TRP A 1124 35.05 18.54 -18.42
CA TRP A 1124 34.29 17.59 -17.59
C TRP A 1124 33.03 18.25 -16.99
N THR A 1125 33.07 19.57 -16.81
CA THR A 1125 31.95 20.40 -16.32
C THR A 1125 30.82 20.49 -17.35
N ARG A 1126 29.58 20.62 -16.88
CA ARG A 1126 28.43 20.80 -17.77
C ARG A 1126 28.31 22.27 -18.20
N GLN A 1127 28.31 22.49 -19.52
CA GLN A 1127 28.15 23.81 -20.13
C GLN A 1127 26.95 23.90 -21.09
N PHE A 1128 26.31 25.07 -21.15
CA PHE A 1128 25.24 25.40 -22.09
C PHE A 1128 25.56 26.70 -22.84
N HIS A 1129 25.41 26.70 -24.16
CA HIS A 1129 25.62 27.89 -24.99
C HIS A 1129 24.55 28.94 -24.70
N LEU A 1130 24.96 30.17 -24.41
CA LEU A 1130 24.08 31.33 -24.41
C LEU A 1130 23.88 31.85 -25.85
N PRO A 1131 22.70 32.39 -26.21
CA PRO A 1131 22.48 32.96 -27.54
C PRO A 1131 23.41 34.15 -27.77
N ALA A 1132 23.88 34.37 -29.01
CA ALA A 1132 24.70 35.54 -29.33
C ALA A 1132 24.03 36.87 -28.97
N SER A 1133 22.69 36.93 -29.01
CA SER A 1133 21.92 38.11 -28.57
C SER A 1133 22.05 38.42 -27.08
N PHE A 1134 22.54 37.49 -26.27
CA PHE A 1134 22.79 37.72 -24.84
C PHE A 1134 23.98 38.66 -24.62
N ALA A 1135 24.98 38.64 -25.51
CA ALA A 1135 26.09 39.58 -25.42
C ALA A 1135 25.65 41.02 -25.72
N ASP A 1136 24.60 41.20 -26.55
CA ASP A 1136 24.01 42.50 -26.86
C ASP A 1136 23.09 43.04 -25.74
N ASP A 1137 22.36 42.15 -25.06
CA ASP A 1137 21.45 42.48 -23.95
C ASP A 1137 21.51 41.38 -22.88
N PRO A 1138 22.35 41.55 -21.83
CA PRO A 1138 22.57 40.54 -20.79
C PRO A 1138 21.42 40.50 -19.76
N GLN A 1139 20.18 40.45 -20.24
CA GLN A 1139 18.96 40.38 -19.45
C GLN A 1139 18.18 39.11 -19.76
N GLY A 1140 17.30 38.70 -18.83
CA GLY A 1140 16.41 37.57 -19.02
C GLY A 1140 16.36 36.63 -17.82
N GLN A 1141 15.38 35.72 -17.85
CA GLN A 1141 15.18 34.71 -16.82
C GLN A 1141 15.88 33.41 -17.22
N LEU A 1142 16.92 33.05 -16.48
CA LEU A 1142 17.67 31.81 -16.66
C LEU A 1142 17.09 30.73 -15.74
N GLU A 1143 16.55 29.67 -16.34
CA GLU A 1143 16.10 28.48 -15.66
C GLU A 1143 17.05 27.32 -15.95
N LEU A 1144 17.59 26.68 -14.92
CA LEU A 1144 18.43 25.50 -15.04
C LEU A 1144 18.04 24.47 -14.00
N ALA A 1145 17.78 23.24 -14.43
CA ALA A 1145 17.45 22.15 -13.52
C ALA A 1145 17.90 20.79 -14.05
N HIS A 1146 18.16 19.88 -13.12
CA HIS A 1146 18.37 18.47 -13.42
C HIS A 1146 17.01 17.73 -13.38
N THR A 1147 16.55 17.23 -14.53
CA THR A 1147 15.29 16.47 -14.64
C THR A 1147 15.49 15.18 -15.45
N PRO A 1148 15.96 14.09 -14.82
CA PRO A 1148 16.02 12.78 -15.44
C PRO A 1148 14.64 12.32 -15.94
N ARG A 1149 14.60 11.76 -17.16
CA ARG A 1149 13.35 11.32 -17.82
C ARG A 1149 12.49 10.37 -16.97
N LEU A 1150 13.13 9.54 -16.16
CA LEU A 1150 12.46 8.53 -15.33
C LEU A 1150 12.12 9.02 -13.90
N GLN A 1151 12.67 10.15 -13.44
CA GLN A 1151 12.48 10.61 -12.07
C GLN A 1151 11.00 10.88 -11.75
N TYR A 1152 10.33 11.75 -12.51
CA TYR A 1152 8.92 12.06 -12.25
C TYR A 1152 8.00 10.85 -12.40
N PRO A 1153 8.08 10.01 -13.46
CA PRO A 1153 7.28 8.79 -13.54
C PRO A 1153 7.46 7.86 -12.34
N ILE A 1154 8.71 7.66 -11.88
CA ILE A 1154 8.99 6.82 -10.71
C ILE A 1154 8.41 7.45 -9.45
N LEU A 1155 8.67 8.74 -9.18
CA LEU A 1155 8.19 9.41 -7.97
C LEU A 1155 6.67 9.52 -7.93
N VAL A 1156 6.02 9.85 -9.04
CA VAL A 1156 4.55 9.95 -9.13
C VAL A 1156 3.90 8.57 -8.93
N SER A 1157 4.46 7.51 -9.53
CA SER A 1157 3.93 6.15 -9.35
C SER A 1157 4.14 5.64 -7.92
N THR A 1158 5.31 5.87 -7.32
CA THR A 1158 5.61 5.57 -5.91
C THR A 1158 4.68 6.34 -4.97
N GLY A 1159 4.55 7.65 -5.14
CA GLY A 1159 3.69 8.51 -4.33
C GLY A 1159 2.21 8.13 -4.44
N ALA A 1160 1.72 7.86 -5.66
CA ALA A 1160 0.34 7.42 -5.86
C ALA A 1160 0.05 6.08 -5.18
N LEU A 1161 0.97 5.12 -5.26
CA LEU A 1161 0.80 3.82 -4.61
C LEU A 1161 0.82 3.95 -3.08
N LEU A 1162 1.77 4.68 -2.51
CA LEU A 1162 1.83 4.94 -1.07
C LEU A 1162 0.58 5.66 -0.59
N LEU A 1163 0.11 6.66 -1.34
CA LEU A 1163 -1.14 7.37 -1.03
C LEU A 1163 -2.33 6.42 -0.99
N ILE A 1164 -2.43 5.46 -1.91
CA ILE A 1164 -3.50 4.44 -1.87
C ILE A 1164 -3.44 3.64 -0.57
N PHE A 1165 -2.26 3.18 -0.15
CA PHE A 1165 -2.13 2.41 1.09
C PHE A 1165 -2.41 3.26 2.34
N VAL A 1166 -1.96 4.51 2.37
CA VAL A 1166 -2.27 5.47 3.45
C VAL A 1166 -3.78 5.72 3.52
N LEU A 1167 -4.41 5.99 2.38
CA LEU A 1167 -5.86 6.17 2.26
C LEU A 1167 -6.64 4.92 2.64
N ILE A 1168 -6.08 3.70 2.56
CA ILE A 1168 -6.72 2.47 3.05
C ILE A 1168 -6.46 2.28 4.56
N ALA A 1169 -5.27 2.63 5.07
CA ALA A 1169 -4.90 2.46 6.47
C ALA A 1169 -5.60 3.43 7.43
N LEU A 1170 -5.87 4.67 6.99
CA LEU A 1170 -6.47 5.73 7.83
C LEU A 1170 -7.84 5.32 8.41
N PRO A 1171 -8.09 5.33 9.73
CA PRO A 1171 -9.41 5.01 10.25
C PRO A 1171 -10.45 6.05 9.79
N LEU A 1172 -11.55 5.60 9.17
CA LEU A 1172 -12.68 6.47 8.81
C LEU A 1172 -13.88 6.24 9.74
N PRO A 1173 -14.71 7.28 9.98
CA PRO A 1173 -15.93 7.15 10.75
C PRO A 1173 -16.88 6.13 10.11
N ARG A 1174 -17.67 5.43 10.93
CA ARG A 1174 -18.62 4.40 10.48
C ARG A 1174 -19.62 4.90 9.44
N SER A 1175 -19.95 6.19 9.47
CA SER A 1175 -20.85 6.83 8.51
C SER A 1175 -20.36 6.76 7.06
N TRP A 1176 -19.05 6.64 6.84
CA TRP A 1176 -18.43 6.60 5.51
C TRP A 1176 -18.06 5.18 5.05
N ARG A 1177 -18.31 4.15 5.88
CA ARG A 1177 -17.99 2.75 5.59
C ARG A 1177 -19.17 2.00 4.97
N ILE A 1178 -18.87 1.05 4.07
CA ILE A 1178 -19.86 0.10 3.55
C ILE A 1178 -20.03 -1.03 4.57
N LEU A 1179 -21.17 -1.04 5.26
CA LEU A 1179 -21.53 -2.04 6.27
C LEU A 1179 -22.70 -2.91 5.78
N PRO A 1180 -22.81 -4.16 6.25
CA PRO A 1180 -24.01 -4.97 6.02
C PRO A 1180 -25.25 -4.33 6.67
N VAL A 1181 -26.41 -4.51 6.04
CA VAL A 1181 -27.72 -4.04 6.54
C VAL A 1181 -28.19 -4.89 7.74
N VAL A 1182 -27.80 -6.18 7.77
CA VAL A 1182 -28.27 -7.13 8.79
C VAL A 1182 -27.15 -8.11 9.14
N SER A 1183 -27.04 -8.50 10.42
CA SER A 1183 -26.16 -9.61 10.83
C SER A 1183 -26.66 -10.93 10.25
N ASP A 1184 -25.75 -11.79 9.77
CA ASP A 1184 -26.10 -13.08 9.15
C ASP A 1184 -27.05 -13.94 10.01
N ALA A 1185 -27.04 -13.73 11.33
CA ALA A 1185 -27.93 -14.38 12.29
C ALA A 1185 -29.43 -14.13 12.05
N ARG A 1186 -29.83 -12.99 11.48
CA ARG A 1186 -31.24 -12.71 11.14
C ARG A 1186 -31.60 -13.12 9.69
N LEU A 1187 -30.61 -13.42 8.86
CA LEU A 1187 -30.80 -13.87 7.47
C LEU A 1187 -30.70 -15.39 7.31
N ALA A 1188 -30.14 -16.08 8.30
CA ALA A 1188 -30.22 -17.53 8.35
C ALA A 1188 -31.70 -17.93 8.47
N PRO A 1189 -32.24 -18.76 7.56
CA PRO A 1189 -33.52 -19.39 7.83
C PRO A 1189 -33.35 -20.10 9.17
N ARG A 1190 -34.23 -19.81 10.15
CA ARG A 1190 -34.35 -20.65 11.33
C ARG A 1190 -34.68 -22.03 10.79
N ARG A 1191 -33.65 -22.87 10.57
CA ARG A 1191 -33.85 -24.30 10.41
C ARG A 1191 -34.57 -24.68 11.68
N GLY A 1192 -35.85 -24.99 11.53
CA GLY A 1192 -36.66 -25.51 12.63
C GLY A 1192 -35.81 -26.57 13.31
N VAL A 1193 -35.60 -26.38 14.60
CA VAL A 1193 -35.12 -27.44 15.47
C VAL A 1193 -36.14 -28.55 15.29
N MET A 1194 -35.82 -29.56 14.48
CA MET A 1194 -36.47 -30.86 14.58
C MET A 1194 -36.02 -31.42 15.93
N ALA A 1195 -36.87 -31.21 16.93
CA ALA A 1195 -36.98 -32.03 18.12
C ALA A 1195 -38.34 -32.72 18.05
#